data_AF-A0A842QEE7-F1
#
_entry.id   AF-A0A842QEE7-F1
#
_cell.length_a   1.000
_cell.length_b   1.000
_cell.length_c   1.000
_cell.angle_alpha   90.00
_cell.angle_beta   90.00
_cell.angle_gamma   90.00
#
_symmetry.space_group_name_H-M   'P 1'
#
loop_
_entity.id
_entity.type
_entity.pdbx_description
1 polymer ?
#
loop_
_entity_poly.entity_id
_entity_poly.type
_entity_poly.pdbx_seq_one_letter_code
_entity_poly.pdbx_strand_id
1 'polypeptide(L)'
;MSKIELENMAPKRRRMMDMVMALGGLKEESAIPISRVNEAIAELKSKMEPLTEDILSFPEAYYHEFLERAKKNELVERIEDKGILEESIDNITNALDVHVSEPLTELLQLLEEKKGPTEDVEQDTSKSPDIDIDARLGSILEVLKEIEPIVEQLVEDSKKAAEKSQKDIAAIVESMEKLRDDMDSDSEQALESIQSLARQVRYSPLLRTTAQVKRAFADNRISQERFEELLKTNIYDELIRGVLVFVLRNTGSKTVVELADIMRVPSRHVQQAMVSVVQRGEAEMVGLEGNAPVFSLVLEETPDTTLVMKRLLQQLRSLSRSVGDKQQETLNEAVKRMEPLLETLQVLGEYDETTLSDSTNRLRELLDEVTESLLSSSSADESKDLRLLVSAGLEAFARFRLKITLEKGPNLVSGLNVYGEQLDEEVYKRMMSNYLENELERGTLLILIRELGAMNAEELAERTKIPQDRVFSHLLRMKKDELLTLAGERNGYVLYDVPRTPNEAEKTMRTVTSLASELALAREQIQEIMKDLTAKDIGRLTNSLDSFSKAREKMSTIEVGGSVIGAEILEGVEDKIKSAVSLAYRTRAKIPSTRPKVTIEDLVDIDVPSVMDDYRDQMGYAPLLGFGNIHWNMARCVGCKSCEISCPEDAIELLPIIEAPQMFEFSDEELDTLPSNKARFYRTVRNLAKQKPVTDITLEKKVPGFGKVDIDLWLCVACRTCVRRCPGPEGGALDLELKWNLPDVVQQIKSKA
;
A
#
# COMPACT_ATOMS: atom_id res chain seq x y z
N MET A 1 31.49 14.09 -26.90
CA MET A 1 32.83 14.68 -26.69
C MET A 1 33.66 14.55 -27.95
N SER A 2 34.31 15.64 -28.38
CA SER A 2 35.32 15.59 -29.45
C SER A 2 36.62 14.96 -28.90
N LYS A 3 37.33 14.19 -29.72
CA LYS A 3 38.53 13.44 -29.33
C LYS A 3 39.70 14.34 -28.88
N ILE A 4 39.63 15.63 -29.22
CA ILE A 4 40.68 16.64 -29.07
C ILE A 4 40.71 17.23 -27.65
N GLU A 5 39.58 17.27 -26.94
CA GLU A 5 39.50 17.92 -25.61
C GLU A 5 39.89 16.99 -24.45
N LEU A 6 39.84 15.67 -24.66
CA LEU A 6 40.34 14.65 -23.74
C LEU A 6 41.88 14.60 -23.67
N GLU A 7 42.58 15.21 -24.62
CA GLU A 7 44.04 15.28 -24.67
C GLU A 7 44.62 16.43 -23.82
N ASN A 8 43.83 17.48 -23.55
CA ASN A 8 44.26 18.63 -22.73
C ASN A 8 44.03 18.44 -21.22
N MET A 9 43.40 17.35 -20.80
CA MET A 9 43.19 17.05 -19.38
C MET A 9 44.41 16.37 -18.77
N ALA A 10 44.83 16.79 -17.58
CA ALA A 10 45.89 16.11 -16.84
C ALA A 10 45.59 14.60 -16.72
N PRO A 11 46.53 13.68 -17.06
CA PRO A 11 46.27 12.24 -17.15
C PRO A 11 45.69 11.60 -15.88
N LYS A 12 46.04 12.15 -14.71
CA LYS A 12 45.49 11.71 -13.42
C LYS A 12 44.00 12.03 -13.28
N ARG A 13 43.58 13.23 -13.70
CA ARG A 13 42.19 13.67 -13.65
C ARG A 13 41.32 12.87 -14.60
N ARG A 14 41.85 12.53 -15.79
CA ARG A 14 41.14 11.71 -16.79
C ARG A 14 40.77 10.33 -16.27
N ARG A 15 41.74 9.61 -15.67
CA ARG A 15 41.50 8.27 -15.10
C ARG A 15 40.47 8.28 -13.97
N MET A 16 40.50 9.32 -13.16
CA MET A 16 39.60 9.53 -12.04
C MET A 16 38.17 9.86 -12.52
N MET A 17 38.05 10.70 -13.54
CA MET A 17 36.77 11.05 -14.16
C MET A 17 36.13 9.83 -14.86
N ASP A 18 36.94 8.99 -15.50
CA ASP A 18 36.50 7.70 -16.02
C ASP A 18 35.98 6.77 -14.91
N MET A 19 36.64 6.77 -13.73
CA MET A 19 36.24 5.99 -12.56
C MET A 19 34.94 6.52 -11.94
N VAL A 20 34.79 7.84 -11.81
CA VAL A 20 33.55 8.49 -11.33
C VAL A 20 32.37 8.21 -12.25
N MET A 21 32.56 8.35 -13.56
CA MET A 21 31.52 8.08 -14.55
C MET A 21 31.09 6.60 -14.51
N ALA A 22 32.01 5.70 -14.21
CA ALA A 22 31.73 4.27 -14.03
C ALA A 22 31.03 3.97 -12.69
N LEU A 23 31.53 4.50 -11.58
CA LEU A 23 31.00 4.24 -10.23
C LEU A 23 29.66 4.95 -9.97
N GLY A 24 29.45 6.14 -10.54
CA GLY A 24 28.20 6.90 -10.45
C GLY A 24 27.09 6.42 -11.38
N GLY A 25 27.34 5.37 -12.18
CA GLY A 25 26.34 4.83 -13.12
C GLY A 25 25.92 5.83 -14.22
N LEU A 26 26.78 6.82 -14.52
CA LEU A 26 26.56 7.85 -15.54
C LEU A 26 27.06 7.42 -16.93
N LYS A 27 27.86 6.35 -17.01
CA LYS A 27 28.07 5.62 -18.26
C LYS A 27 26.84 4.75 -18.51
N GLU A 28 26.16 4.98 -19.63
CA GLU A 28 25.17 4.05 -20.16
C GLU A 28 25.83 2.67 -20.27
N GLU A 29 25.48 1.73 -19.38
CA GLU A 29 25.79 0.32 -19.55
C GLU A 29 25.21 -0.11 -20.89
N SER A 30 26.08 -0.27 -21.90
CA SER A 30 25.78 -0.76 -23.25
C SER A 30 24.33 -0.54 -23.67
N ALA A 31 24.00 0.69 -24.08
CA ALA A 31 22.74 0.96 -24.73
C ALA A 31 22.54 -0.09 -25.83
N ILE A 32 21.54 -0.96 -25.67
CA ILE A 32 21.05 -1.76 -26.79
C ILE A 32 20.82 -0.74 -27.92
N PRO A 33 21.38 -0.95 -29.12
CA PRO A 33 21.21 -0.02 -30.22
C PRO A 33 19.75 0.36 -30.36
N ILE A 34 19.43 1.65 -30.50
CA ILE A 34 18.05 2.13 -30.67
C ILE A 34 17.35 1.36 -31.80
N SER A 35 18.10 0.93 -32.82
CA SER A 35 17.60 0.04 -33.88
C SER A 35 17.03 -1.28 -33.35
N ARG A 36 17.71 -1.97 -32.41
CA ARG A 36 17.23 -3.22 -31.81
C ARG A 36 16.04 -3.01 -30.87
N VAL A 37 15.99 -1.86 -30.18
CA VAL A 37 14.83 -1.48 -29.37
C VAL A 37 13.62 -1.23 -30.27
N ASN A 38 13.82 -0.49 -31.37
CA ASN A 38 12.77 -0.22 -32.35
C ASN A 38 12.33 -1.49 -33.09
N GLU A 39 13.24 -2.41 -33.41
CA GLU A 39 12.93 -3.73 -33.97
C GLU A 39 12.07 -4.55 -33.01
N ALA A 40 12.41 -4.60 -31.71
CA ALA A 40 11.63 -5.32 -30.71
C ALA A 40 10.24 -4.69 -30.48
N ILE A 41 10.14 -3.36 -30.53
CA ILE A 41 8.86 -2.62 -30.46
C ILE A 41 8.02 -2.87 -31.71
N ALA A 42 8.61 -2.84 -32.90
CA ALA A 42 7.92 -3.12 -34.15
C ALA A 42 7.44 -4.58 -34.22
N GLU A 43 8.27 -5.53 -33.76
CA GLU A 43 7.90 -6.93 -33.62
C GLU A 43 6.73 -7.09 -32.65
N LEU A 44 6.77 -6.43 -31.48
CA LEU A 44 5.67 -6.43 -30.52
C LEU A 44 4.39 -5.85 -31.13
N LYS A 45 4.46 -4.69 -31.79
CA LYS A 45 3.30 -4.05 -32.42
C LYS A 45 2.67 -4.96 -33.47
N SER A 46 3.49 -5.52 -34.38
CA SER A 46 3.02 -6.41 -35.45
C SER A 46 2.33 -7.69 -34.96
N LYS A 47 2.77 -8.23 -33.81
CA LYS A 47 2.19 -9.43 -33.19
C LYS A 47 1.00 -9.12 -32.27
N MET A 48 0.96 -7.92 -31.69
CA MET A 48 -0.12 -7.47 -30.82
C MET A 48 -1.35 -6.99 -31.60
N GLU A 49 -1.16 -6.33 -32.73
CA GLU A 49 -2.23 -5.79 -33.58
C GLU A 49 -3.35 -6.81 -33.90
N PRO A 50 -3.06 -8.05 -34.36
CA PRO A 50 -4.11 -9.04 -34.62
C PRO A 50 -4.78 -9.60 -33.36
N LEU A 51 -4.17 -9.47 -32.18
CA LEU A 51 -4.75 -9.92 -30.90
C LEU A 51 -5.58 -8.82 -30.22
N THR A 52 -5.26 -7.56 -30.51
CA THR A 52 -5.80 -6.41 -29.79
C THR A 52 -7.30 -6.25 -30.03
N GLU A 53 -7.77 -6.44 -31.26
CA GLU A 53 -9.20 -6.31 -31.59
C GLU A 53 -10.06 -7.32 -30.80
N ASP A 54 -9.63 -8.58 -30.73
CA ASP A 54 -10.32 -9.62 -29.97
C ASP A 54 -10.28 -9.36 -28.46
N ILE A 55 -9.13 -8.91 -27.93
CA ILE A 55 -8.97 -8.60 -26.50
C ILE A 55 -9.83 -7.40 -26.09
N LEU A 56 -9.93 -6.38 -26.94
CA LEU A 56 -10.70 -5.18 -26.61
C LEU A 56 -12.21 -5.39 -26.81
N SER A 57 -12.64 -6.28 -27.72
CA SER A 57 -14.06 -6.50 -28.03
C SER A 57 -14.77 -7.48 -27.09
N PHE A 58 -14.06 -8.43 -26.47
CA PHE A 58 -14.73 -9.43 -25.62
C PHE A 58 -15.50 -8.87 -24.42
N PRO A 59 -15.07 -7.79 -23.73
CA PRO A 59 -15.84 -7.27 -22.60
C PRO A 59 -17.24 -6.86 -23.03
N GLU A 60 -17.38 -6.26 -24.21
CA GLU A 60 -18.65 -5.81 -24.75
C GLU A 60 -19.59 -6.99 -25.06
N ALA A 61 -19.04 -8.05 -25.66
CA ALA A 61 -19.77 -9.30 -25.89
C ALA A 61 -20.19 -9.97 -24.58
N TYR A 62 -19.30 -9.98 -23.57
CA TYR A 62 -19.59 -10.53 -22.25
C TYR A 62 -20.69 -9.75 -21.53
N TYR A 63 -20.63 -8.41 -21.53
CA TYR A 63 -21.63 -7.57 -20.87
C TYR A 63 -23.00 -7.68 -21.55
N HIS A 64 -23.05 -7.92 -22.86
CA HIS A 64 -24.30 -8.20 -23.56
C HIS A 64 -24.94 -9.52 -23.06
N GLU A 65 -24.16 -10.60 -22.96
CA GLU A 65 -24.68 -11.87 -22.42
C GLU A 65 -25.03 -11.77 -20.93
N PHE A 66 -24.24 -11.02 -20.17
CA PHE A 66 -24.52 -10.72 -18.77
C PHE A 66 -25.87 -10.03 -18.61
N LEU A 67 -26.12 -8.95 -19.38
CA LEU A 67 -27.35 -8.18 -19.30
C LEU A 67 -28.60 -9.03 -19.59
N GLU A 68 -28.53 -9.85 -20.64
CA GLU A 68 -29.64 -10.76 -20.99
C GLU A 68 -29.93 -11.76 -19.85
N ARG A 69 -28.89 -12.30 -19.21
CA ARG A 69 -29.06 -13.18 -18.06
C ARG A 69 -29.51 -12.45 -16.81
N ALA A 70 -29.05 -11.22 -16.60
CA ALA A 70 -29.44 -10.38 -15.47
C ALA A 70 -30.93 -10.04 -15.52
N LYS A 71 -31.45 -9.66 -16.70
CA LYS A 71 -32.88 -9.45 -16.94
C LYS A 71 -33.68 -10.74 -16.73
N LYS A 72 -33.23 -11.86 -17.31
CA LYS A 72 -33.94 -13.15 -17.23
C LYS A 72 -34.07 -13.70 -15.81
N ASN A 73 -33.06 -13.48 -14.96
CA ASN A 73 -33.04 -13.95 -13.58
C ASN A 73 -33.40 -12.86 -12.56
N GLU A 74 -33.90 -11.70 -13.04
CA GLU A 74 -34.32 -10.57 -12.20
C GLU A 74 -33.23 -10.16 -11.18
N LEU A 75 -31.95 -10.21 -11.58
CA LEU A 75 -30.83 -9.98 -10.65
C LEU A 75 -30.87 -8.60 -10.00
N VAL A 76 -31.27 -7.57 -10.75
CA VAL A 76 -31.39 -6.19 -10.27
C VAL A 76 -32.49 -6.08 -9.21
N GLU A 77 -33.57 -6.85 -9.34
CA GLU A 77 -34.67 -6.82 -8.37
C GLU A 77 -34.30 -7.44 -7.03
N ARG A 78 -33.35 -8.39 -7.05
CA ARG A 78 -32.80 -9.08 -5.89
C ARG A 78 -31.74 -8.28 -5.14
N ILE A 79 -31.37 -7.09 -5.60
CA ILE A 79 -30.47 -6.18 -4.87
C ILE A 79 -31.30 -5.49 -3.79
N GLU A 80 -31.04 -5.82 -2.53
CA GLU A 80 -31.70 -5.23 -1.37
C GLU A 80 -30.85 -4.09 -0.78
N ASP A 81 -29.53 -4.19 -0.91
CA ASP A 81 -28.60 -3.21 -0.38
C ASP A 81 -28.45 -1.97 -1.28
N LYS A 82 -28.85 -0.81 -0.76
CA LYS A 82 -28.72 0.48 -1.43
C LYS A 82 -27.26 0.92 -1.61
N GLY A 83 -26.36 0.58 -0.70
CA GLY A 83 -24.93 0.88 -0.81
C GLY A 83 -24.31 0.12 -1.98
N ILE A 84 -24.60 -1.17 -2.12
CA ILE A 84 -24.15 -1.98 -3.27
C ILE A 84 -24.78 -1.47 -4.58
N LEU A 85 -26.05 -1.06 -4.54
CA LEU A 85 -26.71 -0.44 -5.68
C LEU A 85 -26.02 0.86 -6.11
N GLU A 86 -25.70 1.76 -5.17
CA GLU A 86 -24.97 3.00 -5.43
C GLU A 86 -23.55 2.75 -5.93
N GLU A 87 -22.81 1.85 -5.29
CA GLU A 87 -21.47 1.45 -5.72
C GLU A 87 -21.49 0.89 -7.15
N SER A 88 -22.48 0.05 -7.46
CA SER A 88 -22.66 -0.53 -8.80
C SER A 88 -22.97 0.54 -9.85
N ILE A 89 -23.82 1.52 -9.51
CA ILE A 89 -24.13 2.69 -10.34
C ILE A 89 -22.87 3.54 -10.57
N ASP A 90 -22.14 3.87 -9.50
CA ASP A 90 -20.91 4.68 -9.55
C ASP A 90 -19.85 3.97 -10.42
N ASN A 91 -19.67 2.65 -10.26
CA ASN A 91 -18.74 1.85 -11.04
C ASN A 91 -19.09 1.83 -12.54
N ILE A 92 -20.37 1.65 -12.89
CA ILE A 92 -20.80 1.68 -14.30
C ILE A 92 -20.67 3.09 -14.87
N THR A 93 -21.03 4.13 -14.10
CA THR A 93 -20.90 5.52 -14.52
C THR A 93 -19.45 5.86 -14.85
N ASN A 94 -18.53 5.52 -13.95
CA ASN A 94 -17.09 5.66 -14.17
C ASN A 94 -16.60 4.89 -15.41
N ALA A 95 -17.14 3.69 -15.65
CA ALA A 95 -16.82 2.91 -16.85
C ALA A 95 -17.32 3.59 -18.13
N LEU A 96 -18.54 4.14 -18.12
CA LEU A 96 -19.18 4.81 -19.26
C LEU A 96 -18.56 6.18 -19.58
N ASP A 97 -18.06 6.89 -18.56
CA ASP A 97 -17.29 8.13 -18.73
C ASP A 97 -16.01 7.92 -19.55
N VAL A 98 -15.41 6.74 -19.42
CA VAL A 98 -14.20 6.33 -20.15
C VAL A 98 -14.55 5.70 -21.50
N HIS A 99 -15.54 4.81 -21.53
CA HIS A 99 -15.92 4.08 -22.73
C HIS A 99 -17.42 3.81 -22.83
N VAL A 100 -18.04 4.32 -23.89
CA VAL A 100 -19.46 4.09 -24.17
C VAL A 100 -19.70 2.63 -24.54
N SER A 101 -20.55 1.95 -23.77
CA SER A 101 -20.98 0.57 -24.00
C SER A 101 -22.50 0.49 -23.88
N GLU A 102 -23.16 -0.02 -24.91
CA GLU A 102 -24.62 -0.14 -24.96
C GLU A 102 -25.17 -1.06 -23.85
N PRO A 103 -24.62 -2.28 -23.61
CA PRO A 103 -25.07 -3.14 -22.51
C PRO A 103 -24.91 -2.52 -21.13
N LEU A 104 -23.81 -1.78 -20.88
CA LEU A 104 -23.59 -1.11 -19.60
C LEU A 104 -24.53 0.09 -19.41
N THR A 105 -24.86 0.81 -20.48
CA THR A 105 -25.83 1.91 -20.43
C THR A 105 -27.22 1.40 -20.07
N GLU A 106 -27.64 0.28 -20.66
CA GLU A 106 -28.92 -0.33 -20.32
C GLU A 106 -28.93 -0.93 -18.90
N LEU A 107 -27.81 -1.52 -18.45
CA LEU A 107 -27.67 -1.98 -17.07
C LEU A 107 -27.74 -0.82 -16.07
N LEU A 108 -27.11 0.32 -16.38
CA LEU A 108 -27.18 1.53 -15.55
C LEU A 108 -28.63 2.01 -15.40
N GLN A 109 -29.39 2.04 -16.51
CA GLN A 109 -30.81 2.43 -16.48
C GLN A 109 -31.63 1.52 -15.55
N LEU A 110 -31.43 0.20 -15.62
CA LEU A 110 -32.12 -0.74 -14.73
C LEU A 110 -31.78 -0.50 -13.25
N LEU A 111 -30.51 -0.19 -12.94
CA LEU A 111 -30.07 0.10 -11.57
C LEU A 111 -30.61 1.46 -11.08
N GLU A 112 -30.64 2.48 -11.94
CA GLU A 112 -31.22 3.79 -11.63
C GLU A 112 -32.73 3.74 -11.43
N GLU A 113 -33.44 2.94 -12.24
CA GLU A 113 -34.88 2.67 -12.08
C GLU A 113 -35.16 2.00 -10.73
N LYS A 114 -34.33 1.02 -10.34
CA LYS A 114 -34.41 0.36 -9.02
C LYS A 114 -34.11 1.31 -7.87
N LYS A 115 -33.16 2.26 -8.06
CA LYS A 115 -32.83 3.27 -7.05
C LYS A 115 -34.03 4.17 -6.74
N GLY A 116 -34.82 4.53 -7.76
CA GLY A 116 -36.01 5.38 -7.65
C GLY A 116 -35.72 6.79 -7.11
N PRO A 117 -36.68 7.74 -7.15
CA PRO A 117 -36.55 8.98 -6.41
C PRO A 117 -36.51 8.67 -4.92
N THR A 118 -35.52 9.22 -4.21
CA THR A 118 -35.38 9.14 -2.76
C THR A 118 -36.47 9.98 -2.08
N GLU A 119 -37.74 9.60 -2.24
CA GLU A 119 -38.83 10.15 -1.45
C GLU A 119 -38.93 9.36 -0.14
N ASP A 120 -39.10 10.11 0.95
CA ASP A 120 -39.39 9.60 2.29
C ASP A 120 -40.36 8.44 2.19
N VAL A 121 -39.91 7.24 2.57
CA VAL A 121 -40.77 6.05 2.57
C VAL A 121 -41.87 6.29 3.59
N GLU A 122 -43.04 6.75 3.13
CA GLU A 122 -44.31 6.57 3.82
C GLU A 122 -44.61 5.07 3.82
N GLN A 123 -44.02 4.35 4.77
CA GLN A 123 -44.44 3.00 5.08
C GLN A 123 -45.86 3.05 5.62
N ASP A 124 -46.74 2.34 4.92
CA ASP A 124 -48.16 2.16 5.18
C ASP A 124 -48.40 1.65 6.62
N THR A 125 -48.66 2.58 7.54
CA THR A 125 -48.91 2.29 8.96
C THR A 125 -50.32 1.76 9.18
N SER A 126 -50.66 0.60 8.63
CA SER A 126 -51.87 -0.08 9.03
C SER A 126 -51.62 -1.54 9.38
N LYS A 127 -51.76 -1.79 10.70
CA LYS A 127 -51.77 -3.07 11.43
C LYS A 127 -50.41 -3.50 11.97
N SER A 128 -50.13 -3.15 13.22
CA SER A 128 -49.37 -4.05 14.10
C SER A 128 -50.18 -5.34 14.23
N PRO A 129 -49.76 -6.48 13.67
CA PRO A 129 -50.39 -7.74 13.98
C PRO A 129 -50.18 -7.99 15.47
N ASP A 130 -51.14 -8.64 16.12
CA ASP A 130 -50.93 -9.26 17.42
C ASP A 130 -49.90 -10.39 17.17
N ILE A 131 -48.60 -10.09 17.33
CA ILE A 131 -47.52 -11.02 17.00
C ILE A 131 -47.43 -12.05 18.11
N ASP A 132 -47.69 -13.32 17.78
CA ASP A 132 -47.47 -14.45 18.67
C ASP A 132 -45.95 -14.67 18.86
N ILE A 133 -45.42 -14.14 19.96
CA ILE A 133 -44.01 -14.24 20.34
C ILE A 133 -43.58 -15.70 20.47
N ASP A 134 -44.43 -16.59 20.98
CA ASP A 134 -44.08 -18.01 21.16
C ASP A 134 -43.91 -18.70 19.79
N ALA A 135 -44.74 -18.36 18.80
CA ALA A 135 -44.62 -18.89 17.43
C ALA A 135 -43.37 -18.39 16.69
N ARG A 136 -43.01 -17.11 16.87
CA ARG A 136 -41.80 -16.51 16.27
C ARG A 136 -40.52 -17.04 16.92
N LEU A 137 -40.50 -17.22 18.24
CA LEU A 137 -39.40 -17.88 18.95
C LEU A 137 -39.21 -19.34 18.49
N GLY A 138 -40.31 -20.06 18.20
CA GLY A 138 -40.24 -21.37 17.58
C GLY A 138 -39.60 -21.34 16.18
N SER A 139 -39.92 -20.31 15.39
CA SER A 139 -39.37 -20.13 14.03
C SER A 139 -37.85 -19.87 14.05
N ILE A 140 -37.33 -19.19 15.07
CA ILE A 140 -35.87 -19.01 15.27
C ILE A 140 -35.16 -20.36 15.39
N LEU A 141 -35.72 -21.30 16.15
CA LEU A 141 -35.14 -22.64 16.29
C LEU A 141 -35.19 -23.44 14.98
N GLU A 142 -36.22 -23.26 14.16
CA GLU A 142 -36.30 -23.90 12.83
C GLU A 142 -35.25 -23.33 11.88
N VAL A 143 -35.05 -22.01 11.84
CA VAL A 143 -33.99 -21.40 11.01
C VAL A 143 -32.60 -21.84 11.48
N LEU A 144 -32.37 -21.98 12.80
CA LEU A 144 -31.11 -22.54 13.30
C LEU A 144 -30.88 -23.99 12.84
N LYS A 145 -31.93 -24.82 12.76
CA LYS A 145 -31.84 -26.18 12.18
C LYS A 145 -31.55 -26.16 10.67
N GLU A 146 -31.94 -25.10 9.96
CA GLU A 146 -31.57 -24.90 8.55
C GLU A 146 -30.09 -24.50 8.41
N ILE A 147 -29.56 -23.71 9.35
CA ILE A 147 -28.15 -23.26 9.36
C ILE A 147 -27.19 -24.40 9.74
N GLU A 148 -27.54 -25.23 10.73
CA GLU A 148 -26.73 -26.37 11.22
C GLU A 148 -26.11 -27.22 10.07
N PRO A 149 -26.88 -27.78 9.12
CA PRO A 149 -26.34 -28.61 8.04
C PRO A 149 -25.52 -27.81 7.02
N ILE A 150 -25.78 -26.52 6.84
CA ILE A 150 -25.00 -25.66 5.93
C ILE A 150 -23.60 -25.47 6.50
N VAL A 151 -23.49 -25.17 7.80
CA VAL A 151 -22.19 -25.04 8.49
C VAL A 151 -21.43 -26.37 8.49
N GLU A 152 -22.11 -27.50 8.72
CA GLU A 152 -21.49 -28.83 8.60
C GLU A 152 -20.94 -29.09 7.19
N GLN A 153 -21.69 -28.71 6.16
CA GLN A 153 -21.27 -28.84 4.77
C GLN A 153 -20.05 -27.95 4.46
N LEU A 154 -20.00 -26.71 4.97
CA LEU A 154 -18.83 -25.82 4.84
C LEU A 154 -17.58 -26.40 5.51
N VAL A 155 -17.74 -27.03 6.68
CA VAL A 155 -16.63 -27.75 7.35
C VAL A 155 -16.15 -28.92 6.50
N GLU A 156 -17.07 -29.68 5.91
CA GLU A 156 -16.73 -30.82 5.06
C GLU A 156 -16.06 -30.38 3.74
N ASP A 157 -16.51 -29.29 3.15
CA ASP A 157 -15.90 -28.74 1.94
C ASP A 157 -14.53 -28.12 2.22
N SER A 158 -14.36 -27.47 3.37
CA SER A 158 -13.04 -27.05 3.87
C SER A 158 -12.12 -28.26 4.09
N LYS A 159 -12.61 -29.36 4.67
CA LYS A 159 -11.84 -30.61 4.80
C LYS A 159 -11.46 -31.20 3.45
N LYS A 160 -12.38 -31.28 2.47
CA LYS A 160 -12.07 -31.78 1.12
C LYS A 160 -11.07 -30.88 0.40
N ALA A 161 -11.19 -29.56 0.56
CA ALA A 161 -10.22 -28.60 0.04
C ALA A 161 -8.86 -28.81 0.70
N ALA A 162 -8.81 -29.05 2.02
CA ALA A 162 -7.60 -29.39 2.75
C ALA A 162 -7.00 -30.73 2.30
N GLU A 163 -7.81 -31.77 2.05
CA GLU A 163 -7.36 -33.07 1.51
C GLU A 163 -6.80 -32.94 0.09
N LYS A 164 -7.43 -32.13 -0.77
CA LYS A 164 -6.88 -31.80 -2.09
C LYS A 164 -5.54 -31.07 -1.95
N SER A 165 -5.46 -30.14 -1.01
CA SER A 165 -4.26 -29.36 -0.71
C SER A 165 -3.17 -30.18 -0.01
N GLN A 166 -3.50 -31.30 0.65
CA GLN A 166 -2.50 -32.20 1.24
C GLN A 166 -1.54 -32.76 0.18
N LYS A 167 -2.01 -32.99 -1.05
CA LYS A 167 -1.13 -33.42 -2.15
C LYS A 167 -0.14 -32.31 -2.54
N ASP A 168 -0.61 -31.07 -2.59
CA ASP A 168 0.22 -29.91 -2.90
C ASP A 168 1.21 -29.63 -1.76
N ILE A 169 0.78 -29.74 -0.50
CA ILE A 169 1.63 -29.64 0.68
C ILE A 169 2.68 -30.75 0.66
N ALA A 170 2.31 -32.00 0.39
CA ALA A 170 3.25 -33.10 0.30
C ALA A 170 4.31 -32.87 -0.81
N ALA A 171 3.90 -32.37 -1.97
CA ALA A 171 4.82 -32.03 -3.06
C ALA A 171 5.77 -30.87 -2.70
N ILE A 172 5.26 -29.85 -1.99
CA ILE A 172 6.07 -28.74 -1.48
C ILE A 172 7.09 -29.25 -0.45
N VAL A 173 6.66 -30.08 0.50
CA VAL A 173 7.52 -30.65 1.55
C VAL A 173 8.60 -31.56 0.94
N GLU A 174 8.25 -32.42 -0.01
CA GLU A 174 9.24 -33.25 -0.72
C GLU A 174 10.26 -32.39 -1.48
N SER A 175 9.81 -31.28 -2.06
CA SER A 175 10.70 -30.33 -2.73
C SER A 175 11.60 -29.56 -1.76
N MET A 176 11.11 -29.25 -0.55
CA MET A 176 11.91 -28.66 0.52
C MET A 176 12.97 -29.62 1.07
N GLU A 177 12.65 -30.91 1.19
CA GLU A 177 13.61 -31.94 1.58
C GLU A 177 14.77 -32.03 0.57
N LYS A 178 14.45 -32.12 -0.72
CA LYS A 178 15.45 -32.13 -1.81
C LYS A 178 16.27 -30.84 -1.86
N LEU A 179 15.62 -29.70 -1.65
CA LEU A 179 16.29 -28.40 -1.63
C LEU A 179 17.42 -28.36 -0.59
N ARG A 180 17.21 -28.97 0.58
CA ARG A 180 18.22 -28.95 1.65
C ARG A 180 19.52 -29.62 1.22
N ASP A 181 19.45 -30.66 0.40
CA ASP A 181 20.62 -31.35 -0.17
C ASP A 181 21.27 -30.51 -1.30
N ASP A 182 20.45 -29.84 -2.12
CA ASP A 182 20.92 -28.96 -3.20
C ASP A 182 21.63 -27.72 -2.65
N MET A 183 21.21 -27.18 -1.50
CA MET A 183 21.81 -25.99 -0.88
C MET A 183 23.27 -26.14 -0.47
N ASP A 184 23.73 -27.37 -0.23
CA ASP A 184 25.12 -27.68 0.09
C ASP A 184 25.94 -28.13 -1.13
N SER A 185 25.30 -28.49 -2.23
CA SER A 185 25.96 -29.05 -3.42
C SER A 185 25.96 -28.12 -4.64
N ASP A 186 24.86 -27.42 -4.91
CA ASP A 186 24.70 -26.44 -5.99
C ASP A 186 23.76 -25.30 -5.56
N SER A 187 24.36 -24.18 -5.13
CA SER A 187 23.61 -23.03 -4.61
C SER A 187 22.83 -22.26 -5.68
N GLU A 188 23.21 -22.34 -6.96
CA GLU A 188 22.45 -21.72 -8.05
C GLU A 188 21.19 -22.54 -8.35
N GLN A 189 21.33 -23.87 -8.46
CA GLN A 189 20.21 -24.78 -8.64
C GLN A 189 19.24 -24.70 -7.45
N ALA A 190 19.76 -24.62 -6.22
CA ALA A 190 18.94 -24.41 -5.03
C ALA A 190 18.12 -23.12 -5.12
N LEU A 191 18.69 -22.01 -5.59
CA LEU A 191 17.95 -20.75 -5.76
C LEU A 191 16.80 -20.88 -6.77
N GLU A 192 17.00 -21.62 -7.87
CA GLU A 192 15.96 -21.86 -8.87
C GLU A 192 14.82 -22.73 -8.32
N SER A 193 15.16 -23.78 -7.58
CA SER A 193 14.20 -24.62 -6.86
C SER A 193 13.38 -23.81 -5.86
N ILE A 194 14.01 -22.91 -5.09
CA ILE A 194 13.30 -22.00 -4.18
C ILE A 194 12.38 -21.06 -4.97
N GLN A 195 12.82 -20.52 -6.11
CA GLN A 195 11.99 -19.64 -6.93
C GLN A 195 10.75 -20.35 -7.48
N SER A 196 10.88 -21.63 -7.83
CA SER A 196 9.74 -22.49 -8.21
C SER A 196 8.77 -22.67 -7.04
N LEU A 197 9.29 -23.05 -5.87
CA LEU A 197 8.49 -23.21 -4.65
C LEU A 197 7.80 -21.91 -4.24
N ALA A 198 8.49 -20.77 -4.37
CA ALA A 198 7.94 -19.45 -4.06
C ALA A 198 6.73 -19.09 -4.94
N ARG A 199 6.71 -19.55 -6.20
CA ARG A 199 5.56 -19.37 -7.10
C ARG A 199 4.40 -20.28 -6.73
N GLN A 200 4.69 -21.51 -6.31
CA GLN A 200 3.69 -22.48 -5.88
C GLN A 200 3.00 -22.04 -4.58
N VAL A 201 3.79 -21.55 -3.63
CA VAL A 201 3.35 -21.04 -2.32
C VAL A 201 2.72 -19.65 -2.40
N ARG A 202 3.00 -18.88 -3.48
CA ARG A 202 2.50 -17.51 -3.73
C ARG A 202 2.79 -16.51 -2.61
N TYR A 203 3.89 -16.67 -1.87
CA TYR A 203 4.27 -15.76 -0.79
C TYR A 203 5.14 -14.59 -1.31
N SER A 204 4.60 -13.38 -1.29
CA SER A 204 5.23 -12.19 -1.90
C SER A 204 6.57 -11.76 -1.27
N PRO A 205 6.78 -11.83 0.07
CA PRO A 205 8.08 -11.54 0.67
C PRO A 205 9.17 -12.47 0.13
N LEU A 206 8.93 -13.78 0.07
CA LEU A 206 9.87 -14.75 -0.48
C LEU A 206 10.19 -14.49 -1.97
N LEU A 207 9.17 -14.21 -2.79
CA LEU A 207 9.36 -13.86 -4.21
C LEU A 207 10.22 -12.60 -4.39
N ARG A 208 10.05 -11.60 -3.52
CA ARG A 208 10.87 -10.38 -3.53
C ARG A 208 12.30 -10.66 -3.09
N THR A 209 12.50 -11.35 -1.97
CA THR A 209 13.82 -11.66 -1.42
C THR A 209 14.65 -12.51 -2.38
N THR A 210 14.06 -13.58 -2.95
CA THR A 210 14.72 -14.43 -3.95
C THR A 210 15.12 -13.64 -5.19
N ALA A 211 14.22 -12.79 -5.72
CA ALA A 211 14.52 -11.96 -6.88
C ALA A 211 15.59 -10.89 -6.62
N GLN A 212 15.70 -10.39 -5.38
CA GLN A 212 16.73 -9.44 -4.98
C GLN A 212 18.10 -10.11 -4.86
N VAL A 213 18.19 -11.26 -4.19
CA VAL A 213 19.44 -12.00 -4.02
C VAL A 213 19.94 -12.53 -5.37
N LYS A 214 19.06 -13.08 -6.21
CA LYS A 214 19.41 -13.54 -7.57
C LYS A 214 20.03 -12.42 -8.40
N ARG A 215 19.44 -11.21 -8.35
CA ARG A 215 19.97 -10.03 -9.04
C ARG A 215 21.30 -9.56 -8.45
N ALA A 216 21.41 -9.49 -7.13
CA ALA A 216 22.64 -9.07 -6.47
C ALA A 216 23.82 -10.00 -6.79
N PHE A 217 23.56 -11.31 -6.88
CA PHE A 217 24.56 -12.30 -7.25
C PHE A 217 24.92 -12.23 -8.74
N ALA A 218 23.93 -12.18 -9.64
CA ALA A 218 24.17 -12.05 -11.09
C ALA A 218 24.96 -10.77 -11.44
N ASP A 219 24.72 -9.68 -10.70
CA ASP A 219 25.41 -8.41 -10.86
C ASP A 219 26.78 -8.35 -10.13
N ASN A 220 27.26 -9.46 -9.56
CA ASN A 220 28.50 -9.58 -8.78
C ASN A 220 28.60 -8.59 -7.60
N ARG A 221 27.46 -8.17 -7.01
CA ARG A 221 27.43 -7.25 -5.86
C ARG A 221 27.66 -7.94 -4.52
N ILE A 222 27.49 -9.26 -4.48
CA ILE A 222 27.72 -10.11 -3.32
C ILE A 222 28.67 -11.25 -3.72
N SER A 223 29.56 -11.66 -2.81
CA SER A 223 30.46 -12.79 -3.03
C SER A 223 29.70 -14.12 -3.00
N GLN A 224 30.32 -15.17 -3.57
CA GLN A 224 29.81 -16.55 -3.50
C GLN A 224 29.52 -16.98 -2.05
N GLU A 225 30.46 -16.73 -1.14
CA GLU A 225 30.32 -17.07 0.28
C GLU A 225 29.13 -16.35 0.93
N ARG A 226 28.94 -15.05 0.61
CA ARG A 226 27.80 -14.29 1.12
C ARG A 226 26.48 -14.73 0.48
N PHE A 227 26.50 -15.14 -0.78
CA PHE A 227 25.35 -15.70 -1.48
C PHE A 227 24.89 -17.01 -0.83
N GLU A 228 25.82 -17.93 -0.58
CA GLU A 228 25.56 -19.19 0.12
C GLU A 228 25.00 -18.97 1.53
N GLU A 229 25.57 -18.02 2.29
CA GLU A 229 25.08 -17.66 3.62
C GLU A 229 23.63 -17.12 3.58
N LEU A 230 23.35 -16.18 2.65
CA LEU A 230 22.01 -15.61 2.47
C LEU A 230 20.99 -16.64 2.04
N LEU A 231 21.41 -17.63 1.26
CA LEU A 231 20.56 -18.72 0.79
C LEU A 231 20.18 -19.65 1.96
N LYS A 232 21.17 -20.01 2.81
CA LYS A 232 21.00 -20.89 3.98
C LYS A 232 20.26 -20.28 5.16
N THR A 233 20.29 -18.96 5.29
CA THR A 233 19.65 -18.24 6.38
C THR A 233 18.41 -17.51 5.89
N ASN A 234 18.58 -16.34 5.29
CA ASN A 234 17.48 -15.44 4.93
C ASN A 234 16.46 -16.07 3.98
N ILE A 235 16.90 -16.65 2.86
CA ILE A 235 15.98 -17.17 1.86
C ILE A 235 15.25 -18.41 2.39
N TYR A 236 15.97 -19.33 3.04
CA TYR A 236 15.39 -20.53 3.61
C TYR A 236 14.40 -20.22 4.75
N ASP A 237 14.69 -19.23 5.60
CA ASP A 237 13.75 -18.76 6.62
C ASP A 237 12.48 -18.16 6.01
N GLU A 238 12.61 -17.35 4.94
CA GLU A 238 11.44 -16.84 4.21
C GLU A 238 10.65 -17.96 3.49
N LEU A 239 11.33 -19.03 3.07
CA LEU A 239 10.68 -20.21 2.51
C LEU A 239 9.84 -20.93 3.57
N ILE A 240 10.42 -21.16 4.77
CA ILE A 240 9.68 -21.75 5.90
C ILE A 240 8.46 -20.89 6.23
N ARG A 241 8.59 -19.56 6.27
CA ARG A 241 7.44 -18.65 6.50
C ARG A 241 6.37 -18.77 5.43
N GLY A 242 6.78 -18.74 4.16
CA GLY A 242 5.83 -18.88 3.05
C GLY A 242 5.08 -20.20 3.11
N VAL A 243 5.78 -21.31 3.38
CA VAL A 243 5.16 -22.63 3.49
C VAL A 243 4.27 -22.71 4.72
N LEU A 244 4.66 -22.11 5.84
CA LEU A 244 3.82 -22.02 7.04
C LEU A 244 2.50 -21.27 6.76
N VAL A 245 2.58 -20.10 6.11
CA VAL A 245 1.40 -19.32 5.67
C VAL A 245 0.54 -20.14 4.71
N PHE A 246 1.16 -20.86 3.78
CA PHE A 246 0.44 -21.73 2.85
C PHE A 246 -0.25 -22.90 3.55
N VAL A 247 0.40 -23.54 4.52
CA VAL A 247 -0.21 -24.63 5.31
C VAL A 247 -1.38 -24.08 6.13
N LEU A 248 -1.23 -22.96 6.83
CA LEU A 248 -2.32 -22.36 7.60
C LEU A 248 -3.49 -21.96 6.69
N ARG A 249 -3.22 -21.40 5.50
CA ARG A 249 -4.25 -21.04 4.52
C ARG A 249 -5.07 -22.24 4.06
N ASN A 250 -4.41 -23.37 3.83
CA ASN A 250 -5.06 -24.54 3.21
C ASN A 250 -5.52 -25.62 4.20
N THR A 251 -5.06 -25.57 5.45
CA THR A 251 -5.38 -26.58 6.48
C THR A 251 -6.02 -26.00 7.75
N GLY A 252 -6.20 -24.68 7.79
CA GLY A 252 -6.79 -23.96 8.90
C GLY A 252 -5.84 -23.79 10.08
N SER A 253 -6.41 -23.49 11.25
CA SER A 253 -5.67 -23.22 12.47
C SER A 253 -4.89 -24.44 12.98
N LYS A 254 -3.62 -24.25 13.35
CA LYS A 254 -2.73 -25.34 13.78
C LYS A 254 -1.78 -24.95 14.90
N THR A 255 -1.37 -25.93 15.70
CA THR A 255 -0.29 -25.78 16.68
C THR A 255 1.09 -25.86 16.01
N VAL A 256 2.13 -25.34 16.67
CA VAL A 256 3.52 -25.46 16.19
C VAL A 256 3.96 -26.92 16.02
N VAL A 257 3.41 -27.84 16.82
CA VAL A 257 3.75 -29.26 16.75
C VAL A 257 3.13 -29.88 15.50
N GLU A 258 1.85 -29.65 15.26
CA GLU A 258 1.19 -30.13 14.03
C GLU A 258 1.83 -29.54 12.78
N LEU A 259 2.16 -28.24 12.79
CA LEU A 259 2.84 -27.59 11.67
C LEU A 259 4.23 -28.19 11.42
N ALA A 260 4.98 -28.52 12.48
CA ALA A 260 6.26 -29.19 12.37
C ALA A 260 6.13 -30.59 11.74
N ASP A 261 5.11 -31.34 12.12
CA ASP A 261 4.83 -32.67 11.57
C ASP A 261 4.40 -32.59 10.10
N ILE A 262 3.52 -31.65 9.75
CA ILE A 262 3.05 -31.42 8.37
C ILE A 262 4.21 -30.99 7.47
N MET A 263 5.02 -30.01 7.93
CA MET A 263 6.12 -29.45 7.14
C MET A 263 7.37 -30.35 7.15
N ARG A 264 7.44 -31.35 8.04
CA ARG A 264 8.64 -32.15 8.34
C ARG A 264 9.87 -31.29 8.70
N VAL A 265 9.61 -30.17 9.36
CA VAL A 265 10.64 -29.21 9.81
C VAL A 265 10.70 -29.27 11.34
N PRO A 266 11.89 -29.22 11.98
CA PRO A 266 11.99 -29.21 13.43
C PRO A 266 11.15 -28.09 14.06
N SER A 267 10.39 -28.42 15.13
CA SER A 267 9.46 -27.48 15.78
C SER A 267 10.11 -26.17 16.21
N ARG A 268 11.42 -26.16 16.51
CA ARG A 268 12.18 -24.94 16.81
C ARG A 268 12.17 -23.94 15.64
N HIS A 269 12.39 -24.40 14.41
CA HIS A 269 12.40 -23.51 13.24
C HIS A 269 10.99 -23.04 12.90
N VAL A 270 10.00 -23.92 13.03
CA VAL A 270 8.58 -23.54 12.88
C VAL A 270 8.17 -22.50 13.92
N GLN A 271 8.59 -22.66 15.18
CA GLN A 271 8.34 -21.69 16.25
C GLN A 271 8.98 -20.33 15.95
N GLN A 272 10.24 -20.31 15.51
CA GLN A 272 10.94 -19.07 15.13
C GLN A 272 10.27 -18.38 13.93
N ALA A 273 9.89 -19.15 12.92
CA ALA A 273 9.14 -18.65 11.77
C ALA A 273 7.77 -18.10 12.21
N MET A 274 7.03 -18.83 13.05
CA MET A 274 5.72 -18.41 13.56
C MET A 274 5.80 -17.09 14.32
N VAL A 275 6.78 -16.92 15.22
CA VAL A 275 6.98 -15.65 15.92
C VAL A 275 7.17 -14.50 14.93
N SER A 276 7.93 -14.71 13.86
CA SER A 276 8.12 -13.69 12.83
C SER A 276 6.86 -13.43 12.00
N VAL A 277 6.05 -14.44 11.70
CA VAL A 277 4.78 -14.31 10.96
C VAL A 277 3.77 -13.54 11.81
N VAL A 278 3.70 -13.81 13.12
CA VAL A 278 2.89 -13.05 14.08
C VAL A 278 3.36 -11.59 14.19
N GLN A 279 4.67 -11.34 14.28
CA GLN A 279 5.22 -9.99 14.30
C GLN A 279 4.94 -9.18 13.02
N ARG A 280 4.75 -9.86 11.88
CA ARG A 280 4.37 -9.26 10.60
C ARG A 280 2.85 -9.03 10.48
N GLY A 281 2.06 -9.47 11.47
CA GLY A 281 0.60 -9.41 11.41
C GLY A 281 0.01 -10.38 10.39
N GLU A 282 0.72 -11.43 10.00
CA GLU A 282 0.25 -12.42 9.03
C GLU A 282 -0.46 -13.60 9.71
N ALA A 283 -0.19 -13.85 11.00
CA ALA A 283 -0.84 -14.87 11.81
C ALA A 283 -1.12 -14.37 13.23
N GLU A 284 -2.12 -14.95 13.89
CA GLU A 284 -2.46 -14.65 15.27
C GLU A 284 -2.72 -15.92 16.07
N MET A 285 -2.62 -15.78 17.40
CA MET A 285 -2.96 -16.85 18.32
C MET A 285 -4.47 -16.81 18.61
N VAL A 286 -5.19 -17.77 18.06
CA VAL A 286 -6.66 -17.87 18.19
C VAL A 286 -7.11 -18.63 19.43
N GLY A 287 -6.23 -19.46 20.03
CA GLY A 287 -6.60 -20.24 21.20
C GLY A 287 -5.50 -21.16 21.72
N LEU A 288 -5.90 -22.08 22.59
CA LEU A 288 -5.05 -23.11 23.17
C LEU A 288 -5.68 -24.49 22.94
N GLU A 289 -4.90 -25.43 22.40
CA GLU A 289 -5.25 -26.85 22.36
C GLU A 289 -4.43 -27.57 23.45
N GLY A 290 -5.09 -27.90 24.56
CA GLY A 290 -4.40 -28.31 25.78
C GLY A 290 -3.49 -27.19 26.33
N ASN A 291 -2.17 -27.38 26.25
CA ASN A 291 -1.16 -26.39 26.65
C ASN A 291 -0.42 -25.76 25.45
N ALA A 292 -0.80 -26.09 24.22
CA ALA A 292 -0.13 -25.60 23.02
C ALA A 292 -0.92 -24.44 22.40
N PRO A 293 -0.26 -23.31 22.06
CA PRO A 293 -0.90 -22.24 21.31
C PRO A 293 -1.26 -22.68 19.90
N VAL A 294 -2.51 -22.40 19.53
CA VAL A 294 -3.07 -22.61 18.19
C VAL A 294 -2.99 -21.29 17.43
N PHE A 295 -2.44 -21.36 16.22
CA PHE A 295 -2.26 -20.20 15.36
C PHE A 295 -3.15 -20.31 14.13
N SER A 296 -3.71 -19.19 13.70
CA SER A 296 -4.42 -19.04 12.43
C SER A 296 -3.83 -17.86 11.67
N LEU A 297 -4.10 -17.77 10.36
CA LEU A 297 -3.80 -16.55 9.62
C LEU A 297 -4.64 -15.40 10.16
N VAL A 298 -4.04 -14.21 10.20
CA VAL A 298 -4.81 -12.98 10.40
C VAL A 298 -5.62 -12.78 9.12
N LEU A 299 -6.93 -12.88 9.23
CA LEU A 299 -7.84 -12.57 8.13
C LEU A 299 -7.75 -11.06 7.86
N GLU A 300 -7.60 -10.66 6.59
CA GLU A 300 -7.65 -9.24 6.24
C GLU A 300 -9.03 -8.63 6.58
N GLU A 301 -10.10 -9.44 6.45
CA GLU A 301 -11.47 -9.12 6.86
C GLU A 301 -12.16 -10.38 7.44
N THR A 302 -12.94 -10.20 8.50
CA THR A 302 -13.82 -11.28 9.00
C THR A 302 -15.06 -11.34 8.12
N PRO A 303 -15.52 -12.53 7.70
CA PRO A 303 -16.74 -12.65 6.88
C PRO A 303 -17.91 -11.91 7.53
N ASP A 304 -18.64 -11.11 6.75
CA ASP A 304 -19.77 -10.33 7.26
C ASP A 304 -20.82 -11.24 7.92
N THR A 305 -21.00 -12.45 7.39
CA THR A 305 -21.85 -13.50 7.97
C THR A 305 -21.44 -13.85 9.40
N THR A 306 -20.12 -13.97 9.68
CA THR A 306 -19.63 -14.26 11.03
C THR A 306 -19.94 -13.10 11.98
N LEU A 307 -19.77 -11.86 11.52
CA LEU A 307 -20.09 -10.65 12.31
C LEU A 307 -21.59 -10.54 12.60
N VAL A 308 -22.45 -10.81 11.60
CA VAL A 308 -23.90 -10.84 11.77
C VAL A 308 -24.30 -11.93 12.76
N MET A 309 -23.79 -13.17 12.63
CA MET A 309 -24.07 -14.26 13.56
C MET A 309 -23.64 -13.92 15.00
N LYS A 310 -22.48 -13.30 15.18
CA LYS A 310 -22.01 -12.81 16.49
C LYS A 310 -22.99 -11.80 17.10
N ARG A 311 -23.52 -10.89 16.29
CA ARG A 311 -24.49 -9.90 16.72
C ARG A 311 -25.84 -10.53 17.08
N LEU A 312 -26.35 -11.43 16.26
CA LEU A 312 -27.59 -12.16 16.50
C LEU A 312 -27.53 -12.98 17.80
N LEU A 313 -26.38 -13.62 18.07
CA LEU A 313 -26.13 -14.32 19.33
C LEU A 313 -26.17 -13.37 20.54
N GLN A 314 -25.60 -12.16 20.41
CA GLN A 314 -25.68 -11.14 21.45
C GLN A 314 -27.13 -10.65 21.68
N GLN A 315 -27.90 -10.45 20.61
CA GLN A 315 -29.33 -10.11 20.70
C GLN A 315 -30.11 -11.21 21.41
N LEU A 316 -29.94 -12.48 21.04
CA LEU A 316 -30.56 -13.64 21.70
C LEU A 316 -30.25 -13.71 23.20
N ARG A 317 -28.98 -13.52 23.58
CA ARG A 317 -28.56 -13.47 25.00
C ARG A 317 -29.19 -12.31 25.77
N SER A 318 -29.44 -11.19 25.10
CA SER A 318 -30.13 -10.04 25.69
C SER A 318 -31.62 -10.34 25.90
N LEU A 319 -32.27 -10.90 24.88
CA LEU A 319 -33.68 -11.29 24.92
C LEU A 319 -33.95 -12.36 25.97
N SER A 320 -33.08 -13.38 26.10
CA SER A 320 -33.28 -14.49 27.06
C SER A 320 -33.31 -14.03 28.52
N ARG A 321 -32.78 -12.83 28.82
CA ARG A 321 -32.79 -12.22 30.15
C ARG A 321 -33.96 -11.25 30.36
N SER A 322 -34.79 -11.03 29.35
CA SER A 322 -35.81 -9.97 29.31
C SER A 322 -37.23 -10.50 29.15
N VAL A 323 -37.38 -11.81 28.91
CA VAL A 323 -38.68 -12.49 28.74
C VAL A 323 -39.00 -13.40 29.94
N GLY A 324 -40.26 -13.84 30.05
CA GLY A 324 -40.71 -14.73 31.11
C GLY A 324 -40.14 -16.16 31.00
N ASP A 325 -40.27 -16.94 32.08
CA ASP A 325 -39.63 -18.26 32.25
C ASP A 325 -39.84 -19.22 31.06
N LYS A 326 -41.05 -19.22 30.45
CA LYS A 326 -41.38 -20.10 29.33
C LYS A 326 -40.64 -19.71 28.03
N GLN A 327 -40.56 -18.42 27.71
CA GLN A 327 -39.82 -17.94 26.53
C GLN A 327 -38.31 -17.98 26.74
N GLN A 328 -37.86 -17.85 27.99
CA GLN A 328 -36.46 -17.92 28.37
C GLN A 328 -35.84 -19.29 28.06
N GLU A 329 -36.58 -20.39 28.25
CA GLU A 329 -36.13 -21.73 27.87
C GLU A 329 -35.85 -21.84 26.36
N THR A 330 -36.77 -21.35 25.52
CA THR A 330 -36.64 -21.38 24.05
C THR A 330 -35.46 -20.54 23.58
N LEU A 331 -35.26 -19.34 24.15
CA LEU A 331 -34.14 -18.48 23.80
C LEU A 331 -32.80 -19.03 24.29
N ASN A 332 -32.75 -19.65 25.47
CA ASN A 332 -31.52 -20.30 25.95
C ASN A 332 -31.15 -21.50 25.09
N GLU A 333 -32.11 -22.27 24.59
CA GLU A 333 -31.87 -23.32 23.61
C GLU A 333 -31.34 -22.75 22.28
N ALA A 334 -31.90 -21.63 21.79
CA ALA A 334 -31.39 -20.96 20.59
C ALA A 334 -29.94 -20.47 20.78
N VAL A 335 -29.61 -19.85 21.93
CA VAL A 335 -28.23 -19.45 22.27
C VAL A 335 -27.31 -20.66 22.29
N LYS A 336 -27.72 -21.76 22.93
CA LYS A 336 -26.92 -22.98 23.06
C LYS A 336 -26.62 -23.65 21.71
N ARG A 337 -27.50 -23.52 20.72
CA ARG A 337 -27.29 -24.00 19.35
C ARG A 337 -26.45 -23.06 18.51
N MET A 338 -26.65 -21.75 18.66
CA MET A 338 -25.98 -20.74 17.84
C MET A 338 -24.51 -20.52 18.25
N GLU A 339 -24.18 -20.67 19.53
CA GLU A 339 -22.81 -20.52 20.04
C GLU A 339 -21.77 -21.45 19.37
N PRO A 340 -21.98 -22.79 19.28
CA PRO A 340 -21.04 -23.66 18.58
C PRO A 340 -20.97 -23.41 17.06
N LEU A 341 -22.07 -22.95 16.44
CA LEU A 341 -22.07 -22.58 15.02
C LEU A 341 -21.16 -21.36 14.79
N LEU A 342 -21.27 -20.33 15.64
CA LEU A 342 -20.41 -19.15 15.58
C LEU A 342 -18.93 -19.52 15.82
N GLU A 343 -18.65 -20.33 16.84
CA GLU A 343 -17.28 -20.81 17.10
C GLU A 343 -16.71 -21.55 15.88
N THR A 344 -17.52 -22.37 15.22
CA THR A 344 -17.12 -23.11 14.01
C THR A 344 -16.82 -22.16 12.85
N LEU A 345 -17.66 -21.16 12.60
CA LEU A 345 -17.42 -20.16 11.55
C LEU A 345 -16.17 -19.32 11.82
N GLN A 346 -15.92 -18.94 13.08
CA GLN A 346 -14.71 -18.24 13.50
C GLN A 346 -13.45 -19.07 13.28
N VAL A 347 -13.52 -20.40 13.50
CA VAL A 347 -12.40 -21.32 13.24
C VAL A 347 -12.19 -21.54 11.74
N LEU A 348 -13.26 -21.58 10.94
CA LEU A 348 -13.17 -21.70 9.48
C LEU A 348 -12.49 -20.49 8.85
N GLY A 349 -12.80 -19.28 9.33
CA GLY A 349 -12.19 -18.05 8.89
C GLY A 349 -12.65 -17.58 7.50
N GLU A 350 -12.31 -18.31 6.44
CA GLU A 350 -12.76 -18.03 5.06
C GLU A 350 -13.77 -19.09 4.58
N TYR A 351 -14.92 -18.67 4.07
CA TYR A 351 -15.96 -19.54 3.50
C TYR A 351 -16.89 -18.76 2.56
N ASP A 352 -17.72 -19.46 1.77
CA ASP A 352 -18.68 -18.78 0.88
C ASP A 352 -19.93 -18.30 1.64
N GLU A 353 -19.94 -17.01 1.94
CA GLU A 353 -20.99 -16.32 2.71
C GLU A 353 -22.40 -16.42 2.11
N THR A 354 -22.49 -16.53 0.79
CA THR A 354 -23.78 -16.57 0.07
C THR A 354 -24.63 -17.77 0.49
N THR A 355 -23.99 -18.88 0.83
CA THR A 355 -24.66 -20.12 1.27
C THR A 355 -25.42 -19.96 2.58
N LEU A 356 -25.00 -19.02 3.42
CA LEU A 356 -25.62 -18.72 4.72
C LEU A 356 -26.49 -17.47 4.69
N SER A 357 -26.42 -16.65 3.63
CA SER A 357 -27.08 -15.35 3.53
C SER A 357 -28.57 -15.42 3.82
N ASP A 358 -29.32 -16.28 3.12
CA ASP A 358 -30.79 -16.35 3.24
C ASP A 358 -31.22 -16.72 4.66
N SER A 359 -30.63 -17.77 5.23
CA SER A 359 -30.95 -18.24 6.58
C SER A 359 -30.52 -17.22 7.64
N THR A 360 -29.39 -16.55 7.47
CA THR A 360 -28.87 -15.55 8.42
C THR A 360 -29.71 -14.27 8.39
N ASN A 361 -30.12 -13.81 7.20
CA ASN A 361 -31.02 -12.67 7.04
C ASN A 361 -32.41 -12.96 7.61
N ARG A 362 -32.96 -14.16 7.35
CA ARG A 362 -34.24 -14.58 7.93
C ARG A 362 -34.18 -14.68 9.45
N LEU A 363 -33.06 -15.18 10.01
CA LEU A 363 -32.83 -15.22 11.46
C LEU A 363 -32.78 -13.81 12.06
N ARG A 364 -32.14 -12.87 11.36
CA ARG A 364 -32.09 -11.44 11.73
C ARG A 364 -33.47 -10.82 11.77
N GLU A 365 -34.25 -10.97 10.70
CA GLU A 365 -35.62 -10.44 10.61
C GLU A 365 -36.51 -10.97 11.73
N LEU A 366 -36.48 -12.28 11.98
CA LEU A 366 -37.26 -12.89 13.07
C LEU A 366 -36.85 -12.34 14.44
N LEU A 367 -35.55 -12.12 14.67
CA LEU A 367 -35.06 -11.55 15.92
C LEU A 367 -35.45 -10.09 16.10
N ASP A 368 -35.41 -9.30 15.02
CA ASP A 368 -35.84 -7.91 15.02
C ASP A 368 -37.36 -7.83 15.30
N GLU A 369 -38.20 -8.66 14.65
CA GLU A 369 -39.65 -8.76 14.91
C GLU A 369 -39.99 -9.14 16.37
N VAL A 370 -39.28 -10.12 16.93
CA VAL A 370 -39.45 -10.54 18.34
C VAL A 370 -39.04 -9.40 19.29
N THR A 371 -37.97 -8.70 18.95
CA THR A 371 -37.47 -7.58 19.74
C THR A 371 -38.46 -6.40 19.73
N GLU A 372 -39.04 -6.07 18.58
CA GLU A 372 -40.05 -5.02 18.44
C GLU A 372 -41.37 -5.36 19.15
N SER A 373 -41.85 -6.60 19.05
CA SER A 373 -43.09 -7.04 19.70
C SER A 373 -42.99 -7.00 21.24
N LEU A 374 -41.84 -7.38 21.80
CA LEU A 374 -41.62 -7.32 23.24
C LEU A 374 -41.66 -5.90 23.81
N LEU A 375 -41.27 -4.89 23.04
CA LEU A 375 -41.21 -3.50 23.52
C LEU A 375 -42.46 -2.69 23.21
N SER A 376 -43.11 -2.96 22.07
CA SER A 376 -44.42 -2.36 21.74
C SER A 376 -45.52 -2.76 22.73
N SER A 377 -45.32 -3.85 23.48
CA SER A 377 -46.17 -4.23 24.61
C SER A 377 -46.15 -3.23 25.79
N SER A 378 -45.29 -2.19 25.78
CA SER A 378 -45.04 -1.32 26.94
C SER A 378 -45.36 0.18 26.82
N SER A 379 -45.80 0.72 25.68
CA SER A 379 -46.52 2.02 25.64
C SER A 379 -47.01 2.36 24.23
N ALA A 380 -48.30 2.67 24.13
CA ALA A 380 -48.91 3.22 22.93
C ALA A 380 -48.69 4.74 22.82
N ASP A 381 -48.59 5.17 21.56
CA ASP A 381 -48.74 6.52 21.00
C ASP A 381 -47.53 7.48 20.84
N GLU A 382 -47.37 7.87 19.55
CA GLU A 382 -46.86 9.13 18.96
C GLU A 382 -45.41 9.30 18.44
N SER A 383 -45.35 9.59 17.13
CA SER A 383 -44.31 10.26 16.29
C SER A 383 -43.08 9.46 15.78
N LYS A 384 -42.68 9.78 14.53
CA LYS A 384 -41.53 9.18 13.79
C LYS A 384 -40.18 9.39 14.51
N ASP A 385 -39.98 10.53 15.17
CA ASP A 385 -38.76 10.82 15.95
C ASP A 385 -38.64 9.94 17.20
N LEU A 386 -39.76 9.62 17.84
CA LEU A 386 -39.81 8.69 18.96
C LEU A 386 -39.52 7.25 18.51
N ARG A 387 -39.93 6.84 17.31
CA ARG A 387 -39.55 5.53 16.77
C ARG A 387 -38.06 5.41 16.52
N LEU A 388 -37.43 6.44 15.93
CA LEU A 388 -35.98 6.46 15.71
C LEU A 388 -35.20 6.47 17.04
N LEU A 389 -35.72 7.16 18.06
CA LEU A 389 -35.17 7.16 19.42
C LEU A 389 -35.41 5.84 20.17
N VAL A 390 -36.55 5.20 19.95
CA VAL A 390 -36.88 3.89 20.52
C VAL A 390 -36.06 2.79 19.85
N SER A 391 -35.86 2.83 18.53
CA SER A 391 -34.97 1.93 17.80
C SER A 391 -33.49 2.18 18.16
N ALA A 392 -33.08 3.44 18.34
CA ALA A 392 -31.74 3.78 18.81
C ALA A 392 -31.52 3.32 20.26
N GLY A 393 -32.55 3.50 21.10
CA GLY A 393 -32.61 2.99 22.47
C GLY A 393 -32.59 1.47 22.51
N LEU A 394 -33.20 0.80 21.54
CA LEU A 394 -33.22 -0.64 21.32
C LEU A 394 -31.84 -1.20 21.02
N GLU A 395 -31.17 -0.58 20.05
CA GLU A 395 -29.80 -0.89 19.67
C GLU A 395 -28.83 -0.62 20.85
N ALA A 396 -29.09 0.44 21.63
CA ALA A 396 -28.36 0.79 22.85
C ALA A 396 -28.63 -0.19 24.01
N PHE A 397 -29.86 -0.71 24.15
CA PHE A 397 -30.27 -1.62 25.22
C PHE A 397 -29.83 -3.06 24.95
N ALA A 398 -29.81 -3.48 23.68
CA ALA A 398 -29.20 -4.73 23.25
C ALA A 398 -27.70 -4.81 23.60
N ARG A 399 -27.03 -3.65 23.77
CA ARG A 399 -25.63 -3.60 24.23
C ARG A 399 -25.56 -3.84 25.74
N PHE A 400 -24.94 -4.97 26.07
CA PHE A 400 -24.67 -5.49 27.43
C PHE A 400 -24.24 -4.44 28.47
N ARG A 401 -23.54 -3.37 28.06
CA ARG A 401 -23.01 -2.35 28.97
C ARG A 401 -24.07 -1.40 29.53
N LEU A 402 -25.06 -0.98 28.74
CA LEU A 402 -26.11 -0.07 29.22
C LEU A 402 -26.98 -0.78 30.25
N LYS A 403 -27.31 -2.05 29.97
CA LYS A 403 -28.03 -2.95 30.88
C LYS A 403 -27.24 -3.25 32.18
N ILE A 404 -25.94 -3.52 32.12
CA ILE A 404 -25.11 -3.63 33.34
C ILE A 404 -25.14 -2.36 34.18
N THR A 405 -25.02 -1.20 33.53
CA THR A 405 -24.94 0.07 34.26
C THR A 405 -26.28 0.38 34.93
N LEU A 406 -27.42 0.00 34.31
CA LEU A 406 -28.76 0.12 34.87
C LEU A 406 -29.08 -0.94 35.94
N GLU A 407 -28.64 -2.19 35.79
CA GLU A 407 -28.93 -3.30 36.72
C GLU A 407 -27.97 -3.35 37.92
N LYS A 408 -26.67 -3.15 37.69
CA LYS A 408 -25.62 -3.22 38.73
C LYS A 408 -25.20 -1.86 39.27
N GLY A 409 -25.42 -0.78 38.53
CA GLY A 409 -25.08 0.58 38.97
C GLY A 409 -25.82 1.03 40.23
N PRO A 410 -27.12 0.75 40.41
CA PRO A 410 -27.81 1.07 41.67
C PRO A 410 -27.20 0.35 42.87
N ASN A 411 -26.65 -0.85 42.69
CA ASN A 411 -25.95 -1.61 43.74
C ASN A 411 -24.57 -1.01 44.10
N LEU A 412 -23.96 -0.23 43.20
CA LEU A 412 -22.69 0.49 43.48
C LEU A 412 -22.92 1.82 44.21
N VAL A 413 -24.14 2.36 44.14
CA VAL A 413 -24.57 3.56 44.88
C VAL A 413 -25.15 3.18 46.25
N SER A 414 -25.94 2.10 46.31
CA SER A 414 -26.60 1.65 47.56
C SER A 414 -25.78 0.63 48.36
N GLY A 415 -24.94 -0.17 47.71
CA GLY A 415 -24.09 -1.19 48.32
C GLY A 415 -22.62 -0.76 48.43
N LEU A 416 -21.86 -1.49 49.24
CA LEU A 416 -20.41 -1.32 49.34
C LEU A 416 -19.72 -2.04 48.18
N ASN A 417 -18.80 -1.38 47.48
CA ASN A 417 -17.96 -2.05 46.49
C ASN A 417 -16.98 -3.05 47.15
N VAL A 418 -16.18 -3.78 46.36
CA VAL A 418 -15.21 -4.77 46.85
C VAL A 418 -14.14 -4.19 47.79
N TYR A 419 -14.03 -2.85 47.84
CA TYR A 419 -13.11 -2.07 48.67
C TYR A 419 -13.81 -1.33 49.83
N GLY A 420 -15.12 -1.49 50.01
CA GLY A 420 -15.88 -0.85 51.09
C GLY A 420 -16.29 0.61 50.83
N GLU A 421 -16.26 1.08 49.58
CA GLU A 421 -16.63 2.45 49.20
C GLU A 421 -17.95 2.48 48.42
N GLN A 422 -18.72 3.56 48.58
CA GLN A 422 -19.95 3.84 47.84
C GLN A 422 -19.66 4.86 46.73
N LEU A 423 -20.24 4.66 45.56
CA LEU A 423 -20.17 5.64 44.49
C LEU A 423 -21.12 6.81 44.82
N ASP A 424 -20.64 8.04 44.68
CA ASP A 424 -21.46 9.23 44.85
C ASP A 424 -22.64 9.24 43.85
N GLU A 425 -23.85 9.43 44.36
CA GLU A 425 -25.10 9.38 43.59
C GLU A 425 -25.16 10.44 42.47
N GLU A 426 -24.59 11.64 42.70
CA GLU A 426 -24.55 12.69 41.68
C GLU A 426 -23.53 12.37 40.58
N VAL A 427 -22.40 11.78 40.96
CA VAL A 427 -21.38 11.32 40.00
C VAL A 427 -21.92 10.16 39.17
N TYR A 428 -22.64 9.23 39.79
CA TYR A 428 -23.33 8.14 39.10
C TYR A 428 -24.39 8.67 38.13
N LYS A 429 -25.26 9.59 38.56
CA LYS A 429 -26.28 10.19 37.68
C LYS A 429 -25.67 10.90 36.48
N ARG A 430 -24.56 11.63 36.68
CA ARG A 430 -23.83 12.31 35.60
C ARG A 430 -23.16 11.34 34.64
N MET A 431 -22.47 10.31 35.17
CA MET A 431 -21.90 9.25 34.35
C MET A 431 -22.97 8.51 33.55
N MET A 432 -24.10 8.19 34.19
CA MET A 432 -25.22 7.50 33.57
C MET A 432 -25.85 8.33 32.46
N SER A 433 -26.11 9.63 32.70
CA SER A 433 -26.66 10.54 31.69
C SER A 433 -25.76 10.61 30.47
N ASN A 434 -24.45 10.80 30.67
CA ASN A 434 -23.48 10.83 29.57
C ASN A 434 -23.41 9.47 28.85
N TYR A 435 -23.50 8.36 29.60
CA TYR A 435 -23.44 7.02 29.02
C TYR A 435 -24.68 6.72 28.16
N LEU A 436 -25.87 7.04 28.65
CA LEU A 436 -27.14 6.91 27.93
C LEU A 436 -27.13 7.75 26.66
N GLU A 437 -26.71 9.01 26.74
CA GLU A 437 -26.60 9.91 25.59
C GLU A 437 -25.65 9.33 24.52
N ASN A 438 -24.46 8.90 24.91
CA ASN A 438 -23.48 8.30 23.97
C ASN A 438 -23.98 7.01 23.31
N GLU A 439 -24.73 6.17 24.04
CA GLU A 439 -25.25 4.93 23.46
C GLU A 439 -26.47 5.19 22.56
N LEU A 440 -27.33 6.14 22.93
CA LEU A 440 -28.42 6.62 22.08
C LEU A 440 -27.87 7.20 20.77
N GLU A 441 -26.89 8.10 20.84
CA GLU A 441 -26.22 8.68 19.67
C GLU A 441 -25.66 7.58 18.75
N ARG A 442 -24.96 6.57 19.31
CA ARG A 442 -24.47 5.43 18.52
C ARG A 442 -25.58 4.56 17.95
N GLY A 443 -26.69 4.40 18.66
CA GLY A 443 -27.87 3.68 18.15
C GLY A 443 -28.46 4.41 16.94
N THR A 444 -28.64 5.72 17.05
CA THR A 444 -29.13 6.60 15.98
C THR A 444 -28.23 6.53 14.76
N LEU A 445 -26.90 6.60 14.93
CA LEU A 445 -25.94 6.48 13.84
C LEU A 445 -26.05 5.13 13.12
N LEU A 446 -26.15 4.02 13.86
CA LEU A 446 -26.30 2.68 13.24
C LEU A 446 -27.58 2.53 12.44
N ILE A 447 -28.69 3.10 12.91
CA ILE A 447 -29.97 3.03 12.20
C ILE A 447 -29.91 3.84 10.91
N LEU A 448 -29.35 5.05 10.98
CA LEU A 448 -29.18 5.88 9.79
C LEU A 448 -28.32 5.17 8.74
N ILE A 449 -27.18 4.61 9.13
CA ILE A 449 -26.34 3.82 8.22
C ILE A 449 -27.11 2.61 7.67
N ARG A 450 -27.89 1.92 8.52
CA ARG A 450 -28.69 0.76 8.09
C ARG A 450 -29.79 1.12 7.08
N GLU A 451 -30.51 2.21 7.29
CA GLU A 451 -31.67 2.59 6.46
C GLU A 451 -31.26 3.28 5.16
N LEU A 452 -30.15 4.00 5.20
CA LEU A 452 -29.73 4.92 4.14
C LEU A 452 -28.44 4.47 3.43
N GLY A 453 -27.77 3.43 3.92
CA GLY A 453 -26.54 2.88 3.35
C GLY A 453 -25.26 3.46 3.97
N ALA A 454 -24.11 3.09 3.41
CA ALA A 454 -22.81 3.53 3.87
C ALA A 454 -22.68 5.06 3.91
N MET A 455 -22.19 5.61 5.02
CA MET A 455 -22.09 7.06 5.22
C MET A 455 -20.76 7.49 5.84
N ASN A 456 -20.35 8.73 5.55
CA ASN A 456 -19.21 9.36 6.20
C ASN A 456 -19.62 10.17 7.45
N ALA A 457 -18.63 10.61 8.22
CA ALA A 457 -18.86 11.37 9.45
C ALA A 457 -19.52 12.74 9.21
N GLU A 458 -19.29 13.36 8.05
CA GLU A 458 -19.87 14.68 7.69
C GLU A 458 -21.37 14.55 7.42
N GLU A 459 -21.76 13.61 6.56
CA GLU A 459 -23.16 13.29 6.23
C GLU A 459 -23.96 12.91 7.49
N LEU A 460 -23.37 12.10 8.37
CA LEU A 460 -24.00 11.72 9.63
C LEU A 460 -24.14 12.91 10.59
N ALA A 461 -23.16 13.82 10.64
CA ALA A 461 -23.24 15.02 11.46
C ALA A 461 -24.35 15.97 10.98
N GLU A 462 -24.48 16.16 9.67
CA GLU A 462 -25.54 16.98 9.08
C GLU A 462 -26.93 16.42 9.37
N ARG A 463 -27.11 15.10 9.22
CA ARG A 463 -28.40 14.44 9.42
C ARG A 463 -28.80 14.32 10.89
N THR A 464 -27.86 14.03 11.78
CA THR A 464 -28.13 13.87 13.22
C THR A 464 -28.07 15.17 14.01
N LYS A 465 -27.47 16.23 13.45
CA LYS A 465 -27.09 17.46 14.16
C LYS A 465 -26.12 17.23 15.32
N ILE A 466 -25.49 16.05 15.40
CA ILE A 466 -24.43 15.74 16.36
C ILE A 466 -23.12 16.34 15.80
N PRO A 467 -22.27 16.97 16.62
CA PRO A 467 -20.97 17.48 16.17
C PRO A 467 -20.12 16.39 15.48
N GLN A 468 -19.49 16.73 14.35
CA GLN A 468 -18.75 15.79 13.50
C GLN A 468 -17.62 15.06 14.24
N ASP A 469 -16.92 15.74 15.14
CA ASP A 469 -15.89 15.16 16.01
C ASP A 469 -16.45 14.08 16.95
N ARG A 470 -17.64 14.33 17.49
CA ARG A 470 -18.38 13.38 18.34
C ARG A 470 -18.88 12.20 17.52
N VAL A 471 -19.46 12.43 16.34
CA VAL A 471 -19.85 11.37 15.39
C VAL A 471 -18.65 10.50 15.02
N PHE A 472 -17.51 11.10 14.66
CA PHE A 472 -16.30 10.36 14.32
C PHE A 472 -15.79 9.50 15.48
N SER A 473 -15.82 10.04 16.71
CA SER A 473 -15.46 9.26 17.92
C SER A 473 -16.37 8.03 18.12
N HIS A 474 -17.66 8.17 17.80
CA HIS A 474 -18.63 7.09 17.84
C HIS A 474 -18.39 6.06 16.75
N LEU A 475 -18.14 6.50 15.51
CA LEU A 475 -17.81 5.62 14.38
C LEU A 475 -16.54 4.80 14.66
N LEU A 476 -15.47 5.42 15.17
CA LEU A 476 -14.25 4.71 15.55
C LEU A 476 -14.49 3.66 16.63
N ARG A 477 -15.31 4.00 17.63
CA ARG A 477 -15.65 3.07 18.71
C ARG A 477 -16.52 1.92 18.22
N MET A 478 -17.52 2.21 17.38
CA MET A 478 -18.38 1.20 16.77
C MET A 478 -17.59 0.29 15.81
N LYS A 479 -16.64 0.83 15.04
CA LYS A 479 -15.69 0.04 14.23
C LYS A 479 -14.85 -0.89 15.11
N LYS A 480 -14.29 -0.36 16.21
CA LYS A 480 -13.49 -1.17 17.15
C LYS A 480 -14.32 -2.28 17.80
N ASP A 481 -15.61 -2.02 18.03
CA ASP A 481 -16.56 -2.99 18.57
C ASP A 481 -17.13 -3.92 17.46
N GLU A 482 -16.59 -3.86 16.22
CA GLU A 482 -17.00 -4.66 15.04
C GLU A 482 -18.46 -4.49 14.63
N LEU A 483 -19.06 -3.33 14.95
CA LEU A 483 -20.42 -2.98 14.57
C LEU A 483 -20.50 -2.30 13.19
N LEU A 484 -19.34 -1.88 12.67
CA LEU A 484 -19.21 -1.19 11.38
C LEU A 484 -18.04 -1.78 10.58
N THR A 485 -18.24 -1.90 9.28
CA THR A 485 -17.21 -2.18 8.27
C THR A 485 -16.86 -0.91 7.49
N LEU A 486 -15.78 -0.96 6.72
CA LEU A 486 -15.38 0.13 5.83
C LEU A 486 -15.91 -0.17 4.44
N ALA A 487 -16.73 0.72 3.88
CA ALA A 487 -17.31 0.56 2.55
C ALA A 487 -16.53 1.32 1.45
N GLY A 488 -15.46 2.01 1.81
CA GLY A 488 -14.60 2.75 0.88
C GLY A 488 -14.36 4.19 1.29
N GLU A 489 -14.13 5.05 0.29
CA GLU A 489 -13.80 6.46 0.48
C GLU A 489 -14.56 7.32 -0.54
N ARG A 490 -15.22 8.39 -0.07
CA ARG A 490 -15.89 9.39 -0.92
C ARG A 490 -15.38 10.78 -0.53
N ASN A 491 -14.86 11.54 -1.50
CA ASN A 491 -14.34 12.90 -1.32
C ASN A 491 -13.23 13.06 -0.26
N GLY A 492 -12.38 12.04 -0.04
CA GLY A 492 -11.34 12.11 1.00
C GLY A 492 -11.78 11.58 2.37
N TYR A 493 -13.05 11.15 2.50
CA TYR A 493 -13.62 10.68 3.76
C TYR A 493 -14.01 9.21 3.68
N VAL A 494 -13.68 8.47 4.74
CA VAL A 494 -13.99 7.05 4.88
C VAL A 494 -15.50 6.85 5.08
N LEU A 495 -16.07 5.93 4.30
CA LEU A 495 -17.45 5.48 4.42
C LEU A 495 -17.54 4.30 5.40
N TYR A 496 -18.50 4.38 6.31
CA TYR A 496 -18.80 3.32 7.27
C TYR A 496 -20.13 2.68 6.94
N ASP A 497 -20.18 1.35 6.98
CA ASP A 497 -21.40 0.58 6.77
C ASP A 497 -21.63 -0.44 7.90
N VAL A 498 -22.83 -0.98 8.01
CA VAL A 498 -23.16 -2.06 8.96
C VAL A 498 -22.90 -3.41 8.28
N PRO A 499 -22.16 -4.34 8.91
CA PRO A 499 -21.93 -5.67 8.35
C PRO A 499 -23.26 -6.36 7.98
N ARG A 500 -23.35 -6.86 6.76
CA ARG A 500 -24.50 -7.59 6.20
C ARG A 500 -24.00 -8.70 5.31
N THR A 501 -24.75 -9.80 5.23
CA THR A 501 -24.44 -10.89 4.30
C THR A 501 -24.98 -10.54 2.92
N PRO A 502 -24.11 -10.20 1.94
CA PRO A 502 -24.58 -9.91 0.60
C PRO A 502 -25.10 -11.19 -0.03
N ASN A 503 -26.23 -11.08 -0.72
CA ASN A 503 -26.78 -12.20 -1.46
C ASN A 503 -25.98 -12.47 -2.76
N GLU A 504 -26.27 -13.58 -3.44
CA GLU A 504 -25.58 -13.97 -4.67
C GLU A 504 -25.70 -12.90 -5.78
N ALA A 505 -26.86 -12.26 -5.89
CA ALA A 505 -27.11 -11.23 -6.90
C ALA A 505 -26.28 -9.96 -6.63
N GLU A 506 -26.20 -9.54 -5.37
CA GLU A 506 -25.40 -8.40 -4.92
C GLU A 506 -23.90 -8.64 -5.11
N LYS A 507 -23.40 -9.80 -4.70
CA LYS A 507 -22.00 -10.20 -4.90
C LYS A 507 -21.64 -10.24 -6.38
N THR A 508 -22.54 -10.79 -7.20
CA THR A 508 -22.40 -10.85 -8.65
C THR A 508 -22.39 -9.45 -9.26
N MET A 509 -23.35 -8.59 -8.89
CA MET A 509 -23.46 -7.24 -9.44
C MET A 509 -22.24 -6.39 -9.09
N ARG A 510 -21.82 -6.40 -7.81
CA ARG A 510 -20.62 -5.69 -7.36
C ARG A 510 -19.37 -6.15 -8.13
N THR A 511 -19.21 -7.46 -8.31
CA THR A 511 -18.06 -8.02 -9.04
C THR A 511 -18.07 -7.59 -10.51
N VAL A 512 -19.21 -7.69 -11.19
CA VAL A 512 -19.30 -7.38 -12.64
C VAL A 512 -19.13 -5.89 -12.91
N THR A 513 -19.71 -5.03 -12.08
CA THR A 513 -19.60 -3.57 -12.22
C THR A 513 -18.20 -3.06 -11.88
N SER A 514 -17.57 -3.59 -10.84
CA SER A 514 -16.17 -3.31 -10.52
C SER A 514 -15.23 -3.69 -11.68
N LEU A 515 -15.43 -4.88 -12.25
CA LEU A 515 -14.66 -5.33 -13.43
C LEU A 515 -14.90 -4.45 -14.66
N ALA A 516 -16.10 -3.90 -14.83
CA ALA A 516 -16.41 -2.98 -15.93
C ALA A 516 -15.59 -1.70 -15.85
N SER A 517 -15.49 -1.12 -14.66
CA SER A 517 -14.64 0.05 -14.40
C SER A 517 -13.15 -0.25 -14.65
N GLU A 518 -12.63 -1.36 -14.13
CA GLU A 518 -11.23 -1.77 -14.34
C GLU A 518 -10.90 -2.00 -15.82
N LEU A 519 -11.80 -2.68 -16.55
CA LEU A 519 -11.62 -3.00 -17.96
C LEU A 519 -11.76 -1.78 -18.87
N ALA A 520 -12.63 -0.82 -18.55
CA ALA A 520 -12.76 0.42 -19.30
C ALA A 520 -11.45 1.22 -19.29
N LEU A 521 -10.85 1.39 -18.11
CA LEU A 521 -9.55 2.07 -17.95
C LEU A 521 -8.42 1.31 -18.67
N ALA A 522 -8.36 -0.02 -18.51
CA ALA A 522 -7.35 -0.83 -19.18
C ALA A 522 -7.50 -0.79 -20.71
N ARG A 523 -8.74 -0.77 -21.22
CA ARG A 523 -9.06 -0.68 -22.65
C ARG A 523 -8.56 0.64 -23.24
N GLU A 524 -8.88 1.77 -22.60
CA GLU A 524 -8.42 3.09 -23.07
C GLU A 524 -6.89 3.16 -23.11
N GLN A 525 -6.22 2.67 -22.06
CA GLN A 525 -4.76 2.63 -22.00
C GLN A 525 -4.15 1.79 -23.14
N ILE A 526 -4.69 0.60 -23.42
CA ILE A 526 -4.19 -0.23 -24.53
C ILE A 526 -4.39 0.50 -25.87
N GLN A 527 -5.55 1.11 -26.08
CA GLN A 527 -5.84 1.85 -27.32
C GLN A 527 -4.91 3.06 -27.50
N GLU A 528 -4.63 3.81 -26.43
CA GLU A 528 -3.68 4.92 -26.46
C GLU A 528 -2.26 4.43 -26.78
N ILE A 529 -1.80 3.41 -26.06
CA ILE A 529 -0.45 2.85 -26.20
C ILE A 529 -0.24 2.23 -27.60
N MET A 530 -1.25 1.58 -28.17
CA MET A 530 -1.13 0.94 -29.48
C MET A 530 -1.07 1.95 -30.65
N LYS A 531 -1.56 3.18 -30.47
CA LYS A 531 -1.40 4.26 -31.46
C LYS A 531 0.07 4.62 -31.65
N ASP A 532 0.77 4.91 -30.56
CA ASP A 532 2.20 5.28 -30.55
C ASP A 532 2.98 4.56 -29.45
N LEU A 533 3.35 3.30 -29.73
CA LEU A 533 4.01 2.42 -28.76
C LEU A 533 5.48 2.81 -28.58
N THR A 534 5.85 3.33 -27.41
CA THR A 534 7.25 3.61 -27.05
C THR A 534 7.80 2.61 -26.05
N ALA A 535 9.13 2.58 -25.88
CA ALA A 535 9.80 1.73 -24.89
C ALA A 535 9.33 1.99 -23.44
N LYS A 536 8.87 3.22 -23.15
CA LYS A 536 8.37 3.59 -21.81
C LYS A 536 7.01 2.98 -21.51
N ASP A 537 6.24 2.66 -22.54
CA ASP A 537 4.84 2.24 -22.42
C ASP A 537 4.70 0.72 -22.24
N ILE A 538 5.75 -0.05 -22.53
CA ILE A 538 5.73 -1.53 -22.40
C ILE A 538 5.32 -1.97 -20.99
N GLY A 539 5.78 -1.26 -19.95
CA GLY A 539 5.40 -1.55 -18.57
C GLY A 539 3.90 -1.32 -18.32
N ARG A 540 3.35 -0.22 -18.86
CA ARG A 540 1.93 0.10 -18.77
C ARG A 540 1.09 -0.92 -19.55
N LEU A 541 1.49 -1.22 -20.79
CA LEU A 541 0.87 -2.25 -21.63
C LEU A 541 0.81 -3.61 -20.94
N THR A 542 1.91 -4.03 -20.29
CA THR A 542 1.95 -5.29 -19.55
C THR A 542 0.92 -5.30 -18.41
N ASN A 543 0.84 -4.20 -17.65
CA ASN A 543 -0.11 -4.09 -16.55
C ASN A 543 -1.56 -4.10 -17.05
N SER A 544 -1.88 -3.36 -18.12
CA SER A 544 -3.23 -3.34 -18.68
C SER A 544 -3.65 -4.72 -19.20
N LEU A 545 -2.75 -5.45 -19.88
CA LEU A 545 -3.01 -6.82 -20.33
C LEU A 545 -3.16 -7.81 -19.15
N ASP A 546 -2.40 -7.65 -18.08
CA ASP A 546 -2.59 -8.44 -16.85
C ASP A 546 -3.95 -8.15 -16.20
N SER A 547 -4.45 -6.91 -16.23
CA SER A 547 -5.81 -6.58 -15.78
C SER A 547 -6.86 -7.35 -16.59
N PHE A 548 -6.73 -7.38 -17.92
CA PHE A 548 -7.60 -8.19 -18.78
C PHE A 548 -7.55 -9.68 -18.45
N SER A 549 -6.35 -10.23 -18.20
CA SER A 549 -6.18 -11.63 -17.82
C SER A 549 -6.88 -11.96 -16.50
N LYS A 550 -6.68 -11.13 -15.48
CA LYS A 550 -7.30 -11.30 -14.16
C LYS A 550 -8.82 -11.12 -14.22
N ALA A 551 -9.30 -10.13 -14.98
CA ALA A 551 -10.72 -9.89 -15.17
C ALA A 551 -11.40 -11.08 -15.84
N ARG A 552 -10.80 -11.65 -16.89
CA ARG A 552 -11.29 -12.87 -17.55
C ARG A 552 -11.38 -14.04 -16.58
N GLU A 553 -10.32 -14.28 -15.78
CA GLU A 553 -10.33 -15.34 -14.77
C GLU A 553 -11.46 -15.15 -13.76
N LYS A 554 -11.65 -13.92 -13.25
CA LYS A 554 -12.77 -13.60 -12.35
C LYS A 554 -14.12 -13.82 -13.03
N MET A 555 -14.33 -13.32 -14.25
CA MET A 555 -15.56 -13.49 -15.03
C MET A 555 -15.92 -14.95 -15.27
N SER A 556 -14.93 -15.84 -15.40
CA SER A 556 -15.15 -17.28 -15.58
C SER A 556 -15.70 -17.99 -14.35
N THR A 557 -15.62 -17.34 -13.17
CA THR A 557 -16.19 -17.86 -11.91
C THR A 557 -17.60 -17.34 -11.63
N ILE A 558 -18.11 -16.41 -12.45
CA ILE A 558 -19.42 -15.80 -12.25
C ILE A 558 -20.49 -16.70 -12.86
N GLU A 559 -21.32 -17.28 -11.99
CA GLU A 559 -22.45 -18.10 -12.36
C GLU A 559 -23.75 -17.36 -12.06
N VAL A 560 -24.71 -17.43 -12.98
CA VAL A 560 -26.07 -16.93 -12.76
C VAL A 560 -27.04 -17.99 -13.25
N GLY A 561 -27.87 -18.49 -12.34
CA GLY A 561 -28.81 -19.58 -12.64
C GLY A 561 -28.10 -20.92 -12.90
N GLY A 562 -26.98 -21.18 -12.23
CA GLY A 562 -26.24 -22.45 -12.32
C GLY A 562 -25.43 -22.66 -13.60
N SER A 563 -25.11 -21.58 -14.32
CA SER A 563 -24.25 -21.63 -15.51
C SER A 563 -23.34 -20.41 -15.59
N VAL A 564 -22.09 -20.63 -16.01
CA VAL A 564 -21.09 -19.58 -16.23
C VAL A 564 -21.55 -18.66 -17.37
N ILE A 565 -21.44 -17.36 -17.17
CA ILE A 565 -21.81 -16.34 -18.15
C ILE A 565 -20.72 -16.25 -19.22
N GLY A 566 -21.09 -16.27 -20.50
CA GLY A 566 -20.13 -16.01 -21.57
C GLY A 566 -19.01 -17.04 -21.70
N ALA A 567 -19.22 -18.30 -21.28
CA ALA A 567 -18.17 -19.32 -21.27
C ALA A 567 -17.45 -19.47 -22.63
N GLU A 568 -18.21 -19.50 -23.73
CA GLU A 568 -17.65 -19.58 -25.09
C GLU A 568 -16.82 -18.34 -25.47
N ILE A 569 -17.26 -17.15 -25.06
CA ILE A 569 -16.55 -15.88 -25.28
C ILE A 569 -15.23 -15.87 -24.50
N LEU A 570 -15.28 -16.26 -23.23
CA LEU A 570 -14.14 -16.28 -22.33
C LEU A 570 -13.10 -17.33 -22.76
N GLU A 571 -13.53 -18.49 -23.25
CA GLU A 571 -12.64 -19.53 -23.79
C GLU A 571 -11.98 -19.08 -25.11
N GLY A 572 -12.74 -18.44 -26.00
CA GLY A 572 -12.23 -17.95 -27.29
C GLY A 572 -11.13 -16.89 -27.21
N VAL A 573 -10.98 -16.22 -26.05
CA VAL A 573 -10.04 -15.10 -25.86
C VAL A 573 -8.90 -15.43 -24.88
N GLU A 574 -8.99 -16.54 -24.14
CA GLU A 574 -8.00 -16.94 -23.14
C GLU A 574 -6.57 -17.05 -23.71
N ASP A 575 -6.42 -17.80 -24.79
CA ASP A 575 -5.11 -18.01 -25.43
C ASP A 575 -4.56 -16.72 -26.04
N LYS A 576 -5.45 -15.82 -26.50
CA LYS A 576 -5.08 -14.53 -27.08
C LYS A 576 -4.53 -13.59 -26.01
N ILE A 577 -5.18 -13.50 -24.85
CA ILE A 577 -4.70 -12.70 -23.70
C ILE A 577 -3.38 -13.27 -23.18
N LYS A 578 -3.29 -14.59 -22.94
CA LYS A 578 -2.06 -15.24 -22.46
C LYS A 578 -0.88 -15.00 -23.42
N SER A 579 -1.14 -15.08 -24.72
CA SER A 579 -0.14 -14.80 -25.76
C SER A 579 0.30 -13.33 -25.73
N ALA A 580 -0.63 -12.39 -25.65
CA ALA A 580 -0.34 -10.96 -25.56
C ALA A 580 0.48 -10.60 -24.32
N VAL A 581 0.09 -11.11 -23.15
CA VAL A 581 0.83 -10.95 -21.88
C VAL A 581 2.24 -11.51 -22.02
N SER A 582 2.40 -12.74 -22.54
CA SER A 582 3.71 -13.36 -22.73
C SER A 582 4.61 -12.55 -23.68
N LEU A 583 4.05 -12.03 -24.78
CA LEU A 583 4.76 -11.18 -25.72
C LEU A 583 5.24 -9.88 -25.07
N ALA A 584 4.38 -9.20 -24.31
CA ALA A 584 4.74 -7.99 -23.58
C ALA A 584 5.86 -8.24 -22.56
N TYR A 585 5.77 -9.30 -21.77
CA TYR A 585 6.81 -9.69 -20.81
C TYR A 585 8.14 -10.04 -21.48
N ARG A 586 8.12 -10.77 -22.61
CA ARG A 586 9.34 -11.09 -23.38
C ARG A 586 10.00 -9.84 -23.93
N THR A 587 9.22 -8.89 -24.47
CA THR A 587 9.76 -7.63 -24.99
C THR A 587 10.30 -6.75 -23.86
N ARG A 588 9.61 -6.71 -22.71
CA ARG A 588 10.10 -6.04 -21.50
C ARG A 588 11.43 -6.62 -21.01
N ALA A 589 11.60 -7.94 -21.03
CA ALA A 589 12.84 -8.59 -20.64
C ALA A 589 14.00 -8.32 -21.62
N LYS A 590 13.70 -8.11 -22.91
CA LYS A 590 14.69 -7.77 -23.95
C LYS A 590 15.16 -6.31 -23.89
N ILE A 591 14.40 -5.41 -23.28
CA ILE A 591 14.71 -3.98 -23.20
C ILE A 591 15.07 -3.64 -21.74
N PRO A 592 16.36 -3.68 -21.34
CA PRO A 592 16.79 -3.26 -20.01
C PRO A 592 16.51 -1.76 -19.83
N SER A 593 16.13 -1.39 -18.62
CA SER A 593 15.80 -0.02 -18.23
C SER A 593 16.97 0.92 -18.56
N THR A 594 16.84 1.74 -19.60
CA THR A 594 17.80 2.79 -19.98
C THR A 594 17.63 4.04 -19.11
N ARG A 595 17.50 3.89 -17.80
CA ARG A 595 17.59 5.02 -16.87
C ARG A 595 19.00 5.05 -16.28
N PRO A 596 19.76 6.14 -16.40
CA PRO A 596 20.88 6.37 -15.49
C PRO A 596 20.33 6.36 -14.07
N LYS A 597 21.01 5.64 -13.17
CA LYS A 597 20.53 5.40 -11.78
C LYS A 597 20.48 6.68 -10.94
N VAL A 598 21.10 7.77 -11.39
CA VAL A 598 21.33 9.01 -10.65
C VAL A 598 21.10 10.20 -11.59
N THR A 599 20.30 11.18 -11.18
CA THR A 599 20.14 12.46 -11.90
C THR A 599 21.16 13.48 -11.39
N ILE A 600 21.40 14.59 -12.12
CA ILE A 600 22.37 15.61 -11.68
C ILE A 600 21.93 16.26 -10.37
N GLU A 601 20.61 16.37 -10.15
CA GLU A 601 20.02 16.91 -8.93
C GLU A 601 20.26 16.01 -7.70
N ASP A 602 20.56 14.71 -7.91
CA ASP A 602 20.84 13.75 -6.83
C ASP A 602 22.32 13.74 -6.40
N LEU A 603 23.19 14.47 -7.10
CA LEU A 603 24.63 14.51 -6.81
C LEU A 603 24.91 15.47 -5.64
N VAL A 604 25.60 14.99 -4.62
CA VAL A 604 25.97 15.76 -3.42
C VAL A 604 27.47 16.07 -3.45
N ASP A 605 27.89 17.16 -2.82
CA ASP A 605 29.30 17.44 -2.57
C ASP A 605 29.90 16.33 -1.68
N ILE A 606 31.01 15.74 -2.14
CA ILE A 606 31.67 14.66 -1.39
C ILE A 606 32.96 15.22 -0.78
N ASP A 607 33.10 15.07 0.54
CA ASP A 607 34.36 15.30 1.23
C ASP A 607 35.37 14.25 0.76
N VAL A 608 36.56 14.70 0.32
CA VAL A 608 37.62 13.77 -0.08
C VAL A 608 38.03 12.99 1.18
N PRO A 609 37.96 11.64 1.17
CA PRO A 609 38.30 10.86 2.35
C PRO A 609 39.73 11.22 2.79
N SER A 610 39.89 11.74 4.00
CA SER A 610 41.20 11.68 4.66
C SER A 610 41.58 10.22 4.66
N VAL A 611 42.72 9.86 4.06
CA VAL A 611 43.18 8.47 3.92
C VAL A 611 42.97 7.76 5.24
N MET A 612 41.90 6.96 5.35
CA MET A 612 41.68 6.08 6.49
C MET A 612 42.85 5.11 6.47
N ASP A 613 43.43 4.84 7.63
CA ASP A 613 44.67 4.05 7.77
C ASP A 613 44.60 2.69 7.02
N ASP A 614 43.38 2.15 6.84
CA ASP A 614 43.09 0.89 6.14
C ASP A 614 43.44 0.87 4.64
N TYR A 615 43.62 2.01 3.98
CA TYR A 615 43.93 2.10 2.53
C TYR A 615 45.39 2.48 2.23
N ARG A 616 46.22 2.65 3.26
CA ARG A 616 47.60 3.14 3.16
C ARG A 616 48.51 2.16 2.39
N ASP A 617 48.24 0.86 2.50
CA ASP A 617 49.06 -0.20 1.92
C ASP A 617 48.76 -0.46 0.44
N GLN A 618 47.57 -0.10 -0.05
CA GLN A 618 47.18 -0.30 -1.45
C GLN A 618 47.56 0.87 -2.36
N MET A 619 47.68 2.09 -1.81
CA MET A 619 47.78 3.33 -2.60
C MET A 619 49.17 3.97 -2.64
N GLY A 620 50.18 3.40 -1.98
CA GLY A 620 51.59 3.79 -2.11
C GLY A 620 51.86 5.30 -1.98
N TYR A 621 51.88 5.83 -0.75
CA TYR A 621 52.42 7.15 -0.34
C TYR A 621 52.13 8.43 -1.16
N ALA A 622 51.24 8.39 -2.13
CA ALA A 622 50.75 9.59 -2.80
C ALA A 622 49.33 9.85 -2.28
N PRO A 623 49.09 10.88 -1.43
CA PRO A 623 47.73 11.38 -1.27
C PRO A 623 47.18 11.64 -2.68
N LEU A 624 45.90 11.33 -2.91
CA LEU A 624 45.20 11.59 -4.16
C LEU A 624 45.23 13.10 -4.48
N LEU A 625 46.39 13.58 -4.97
CA LEU A 625 46.64 14.94 -5.39
C LEU A 625 45.96 15.10 -6.75
N GLY A 626 44.72 15.55 -6.68
CA GLY A 626 43.85 15.81 -7.83
C GLY A 626 42.53 16.50 -7.47
N PHE A 627 42.20 16.67 -6.17
CA PHE A 627 40.85 17.05 -5.73
C PHE A 627 40.91 18.21 -4.75
N GLY A 628 40.31 19.33 -5.15
CA GLY A 628 40.03 20.44 -4.26
C GLY A 628 39.73 21.72 -5.03
N ASN A 629 38.86 22.53 -4.46
CA ASN A 629 38.55 23.86 -4.95
C ASN A 629 39.54 24.86 -4.35
N ILE A 630 40.13 25.69 -5.19
CA ILE A 630 40.99 26.79 -4.74
C ILE A 630 40.13 28.05 -4.70
N HIS A 631 39.94 28.60 -3.51
CA HIS A 631 39.28 29.89 -3.32
C HIS A 631 40.31 30.99 -3.26
N TRP A 632 40.11 32.05 -4.04
CA TRP A 632 40.96 33.23 -4.03
C TRP A 632 40.30 34.36 -3.26
N ASN A 633 41.02 34.94 -2.30
CA ASN A 633 40.58 36.10 -1.54
C ASN A 633 41.34 37.36 -1.98
N MET A 634 40.63 38.30 -2.61
CA MET A 634 41.21 39.57 -3.08
C MET A 634 41.77 40.42 -1.94
N ALA A 635 41.13 40.42 -0.76
CA ALA A 635 41.53 41.22 0.40
C ALA A 635 42.90 40.79 0.96
N ARG A 636 43.34 39.55 0.69
CA ARG A 636 44.65 39.03 1.11
C ARG A 636 45.67 38.96 -0.04
N CYS A 637 45.24 39.17 -1.28
CA CYS A 637 46.10 38.99 -2.44
C CYS A 637 47.07 40.16 -2.63
N VAL A 638 48.37 39.86 -2.64
CA VAL A 638 49.42 40.87 -2.90
C VAL A 638 49.67 41.08 -4.41
N GLY A 639 49.11 40.25 -5.30
CA GLY A 639 49.31 40.38 -6.75
C GLY A 639 50.77 40.15 -7.18
N CYS A 640 51.48 39.25 -6.49
CA CYS A 640 52.91 38.97 -6.66
C CYS A 640 53.23 37.95 -7.76
N LYS A 641 52.20 37.33 -8.36
CA LYS A 641 52.32 36.29 -9.39
C LYS A 641 52.93 34.95 -8.93
N SER A 642 53.27 34.79 -7.64
CA SER A 642 53.90 33.57 -7.11
C SER A 642 53.07 32.29 -7.33
N CYS A 643 51.74 32.40 -7.30
CA CYS A 643 50.82 31.27 -7.50
C CYS A 643 50.84 30.75 -8.95
N GLU A 644 50.84 31.64 -9.95
CA GLU A 644 50.97 31.30 -11.37
C GLU A 644 52.33 30.64 -11.64
N ILE A 645 53.43 31.28 -11.19
CA ILE A 645 54.80 30.76 -11.41
C ILE A 645 55.04 29.39 -10.77
N SER A 646 54.36 29.11 -9.66
CA SER A 646 54.57 27.89 -8.89
C SER A 646 53.57 26.78 -9.21
N CYS A 647 52.61 27.02 -10.10
CA CYS A 647 51.64 26.02 -10.49
C CYS A 647 52.29 25.05 -11.49
N PRO A 648 52.45 23.75 -11.18
CA PRO A 648 53.11 22.81 -12.07
C PRO A 648 52.29 22.47 -13.32
N GLU A 649 50.99 22.77 -13.29
CA GLU A 649 50.03 22.48 -14.38
C GLU A 649 49.53 23.78 -15.06
N ASP A 650 50.15 24.93 -14.77
CA ASP A 650 49.76 26.25 -15.29
C ASP A 650 48.27 26.61 -15.09
N ALA A 651 47.64 26.03 -14.07
CA ALA A 651 46.21 26.15 -13.81
C ALA A 651 45.76 27.50 -13.21
N ILE A 652 46.67 28.44 -13.01
CA ILE A 652 46.38 29.72 -12.35
C ILE A 652 46.96 30.84 -13.21
N GLU A 653 46.13 31.79 -13.62
CA GLU A 653 46.57 32.98 -14.33
C GLU A 653 46.25 34.25 -13.54
N LEU A 654 47.21 35.16 -13.42
CA LEU A 654 46.96 36.51 -12.93
C LEU A 654 46.53 37.42 -14.09
N LEU A 655 45.23 37.68 -14.18
CA LEU A 655 44.63 38.61 -15.14
C LEU A 655 44.90 40.06 -14.71
N PRO A 656 45.20 40.97 -15.66
CA PRO A 656 45.45 42.39 -15.38
C PRO A 656 44.14 43.15 -15.13
N ILE A 657 43.30 42.66 -14.23
CA ILE A 657 41.99 43.22 -13.90
C ILE A 657 41.98 43.60 -12.43
N ILE A 658 41.45 44.79 -12.14
CA ILE A 658 41.21 45.27 -10.80
C ILE A 658 39.71 45.24 -10.52
N GLU A 659 39.27 44.43 -9.57
CA GLU A 659 37.87 44.37 -9.11
C GLU A 659 37.56 45.59 -8.21
N ALA A 660 37.43 46.75 -8.84
CA ALA A 660 37.21 48.03 -8.19
C ALA A 660 35.98 48.07 -7.25
N PRO A 661 34.84 47.40 -7.56
CA PRO A 661 33.68 47.38 -6.65
C PRO A 661 33.99 46.73 -5.29
N GLN A 662 34.72 45.62 -5.30
CA GLN A 662 35.07 44.86 -4.08
C GLN A 662 36.00 45.65 -3.15
N MET A 663 36.78 46.59 -3.70
CA MET A 663 37.62 47.48 -2.89
C MET A 663 36.85 48.31 -1.89
N PHE A 664 35.55 48.51 -2.07
CA PHE A 664 34.69 49.25 -1.14
C PHE A 664 34.00 48.35 -0.10
N GLU A 665 34.20 47.03 -0.19
CA GLU A 665 33.53 46.03 0.65
C GLU A 665 34.45 45.53 1.78
N PHE A 666 35.77 45.67 1.65
CA PHE A 666 36.71 45.30 2.71
C PHE A 666 36.50 46.11 4.00
N SER A 667 36.60 45.46 5.15
CA SER A 667 36.64 46.13 6.46
C SER A 667 37.96 46.89 6.66
N ASP A 668 38.00 47.84 7.59
CA ASP A 668 39.24 48.55 7.93
C ASP A 668 40.30 47.62 8.53
N GLU A 669 39.86 46.56 9.23
CA GLU A 669 40.73 45.51 9.78
C GLU A 669 41.42 44.71 8.67
N GLU A 670 40.69 44.30 7.62
CA GLU A 670 41.27 43.62 6.46
C GLU A 670 42.29 44.50 5.72
N LEU A 671 42.02 45.81 5.63
CA LEU A 671 42.95 46.76 5.03
C LEU A 671 44.26 46.89 5.81
N ASP A 672 44.24 46.74 7.14
CA ASP A 672 45.45 46.81 7.97
C ASP A 672 46.33 45.55 7.84
N THR A 673 45.78 44.42 7.38
CA THR A 673 46.56 43.21 7.09
C THR A 673 47.33 43.28 5.76
N LEU A 674 46.96 44.20 4.86
CA LEU A 674 47.62 44.37 3.57
C LEU A 674 48.95 45.11 3.67
N PRO A 675 49.88 44.94 2.69
CA PRO A 675 51.07 45.77 2.61
C PRO A 675 50.73 47.27 2.63
N SER A 676 51.50 48.05 3.39
CA SER A 676 51.22 49.46 3.70
C SER A 676 50.90 50.34 2.48
N ASN A 677 51.57 50.09 1.36
CA ASN A 677 51.35 50.81 0.09
C ASN A 677 49.97 50.49 -0.52
N LYS A 678 49.52 49.24 -0.43
CA LYS A 678 48.25 48.76 -1.00
C LYS A 678 47.06 49.19 -0.13
N ALA A 679 47.21 49.09 1.19
CA ALA A 679 46.23 49.61 2.15
C ALA A 679 46.00 51.12 1.96
N ARG A 680 47.09 51.90 1.85
CA ARG A 680 47.01 53.35 1.57
C ARG A 680 46.35 53.65 0.23
N PHE A 681 46.65 52.87 -0.81
CA PHE A 681 46.00 53.02 -2.12
C PHE A 681 44.49 52.80 -2.02
N TYR A 682 44.03 51.71 -1.40
CA TYR A 682 42.59 51.44 -1.24
C TYR A 682 41.88 52.50 -0.38
N ARG A 683 42.49 52.93 0.73
CA ARG A 683 41.94 54.03 1.56
C ARG A 683 41.85 55.34 0.78
N THR A 684 42.86 55.64 -0.03
CA THR A 684 42.87 56.86 -0.85
C THR A 684 41.80 56.80 -1.93
N VAL A 685 41.65 55.67 -2.63
CA VAL A 685 40.60 55.46 -3.63
C VAL A 685 39.21 55.57 -3.01
N ARG A 686 38.99 54.97 -1.82
CA ARG A 686 37.73 55.10 -1.06
C ARG A 686 37.42 56.55 -0.71
N ASN A 687 38.40 57.28 -0.19
CA ASN A 687 38.23 58.67 0.25
C ASN A 687 38.02 59.66 -0.91
N LEU A 688 38.57 59.36 -2.09
CA LEU A 688 38.43 60.20 -3.28
C LEU A 688 37.17 59.89 -4.09
N ALA A 689 36.56 58.72 -3.91
CA ALA A 689 35.42 58.29 -4.69
C ALA A 689 34.14 59.05 -4.29
N LYS A 690 33.53 59.74 -5.26
CA LYS A 690 32.21 60.39 -5.10
C LYS A 690 31.04 59.41 -5.22
N GLN A 691 31.25 58.28 -5.88
CA GLN A 691 30.28 57.19 -6.08
C GLN A 691 31.03 55.85 -6.11
N LYS A 692 30.40 54.76 -5.62
CA LYS A 692 30.97 53.41 -5.66
C LYS A 692 31.08 52.95 -7.12
N PRO A 693 32.26 52.53 -7.60
CA PRO A 693 32.41 51.99 -8.94
C PRO A 693 31.64 50.67 -9.08
N VAL A 694 31.02 50.47 -10.24
CA VAL A 694 30.19 49.29 -10.54
C VAL A 694 30.90 48.33 -11.51
N THR A 695 31.97 48.81 -12.18
CA THR A 695 32.70 48.06 -13.20
C THR A 695 34.15 47.80 -12.78
N ASP A 696 34.67 46.66 -13.19
CA ASP A 696 36.10 46.33 -13.04
C ASP A 696 36.98 47.19 -13.95
N ILE A 697 38.23 47.38 -13.55
CA ILE A 697 39.22 48.18 -14.29
C ILE A 697 40.25 47.25 -14.91
N THR A 698 40.28 47.16 -16.24
CA THR A 698 41.30 46.41 -17.00
C THR A 698 42.56 47.26 -17.18
N LEU A 699 43.71 46.71 -16.82
CA LEU A 699 45.02 47.35 -16.98
C LEU A 699 45.65 46.98 -18.33
N GLU A 700 46.28 47.95 -19.00
CA GLU A 700 46.93 47.76 -20.30
C GLU A 700 48.17 46.85 -20.24
N LYS A 701 48.79 46.70 -19.06
CA LYS A 701 49.97 45.87 -18.83
C LYS A 701 49.83 45.10 -17.51
N LYS A 702 50.47 43.92 -17.42
CA LYS A 702 50.57 43.18 -16.15
C LYS A 702 51.39 44.02 -15.15
N VAL A 703 50.72 44.69 -14.20
CA VAL A 703 51.36 45.54 -13.17
C VAL A 703 51.55 44.73 -11.89
N PRO A 704 52.77 44.59 -11.36
CA PRO A 704 52.99 43.92 -10.07
C PRO A 704 52.21 44.61 -8.96
N GLY A 705 51.49 43.83 -8.14
CA GLY A 705 50.67 44.36 -7.03
C GLY A 705 49.16 44.35 -7.28
N PHE A 706 48.73 44.27 -8.54
CA PHE A 706 47.33 44.35 -8.95
C PHE A 706 46.98 43.27 -9.98
N GLY A 707 45.81 42.66 -9.84
CA GLY A 707 45.32 41.64 -10.73
C GLY A 707 44.30 40.72 -10.07
N LYS A 708 43.50 40.07 -10.90
CA LYS A 708 42.53 39.03 -10.53
C LYS A 708 43.18 37.68 -10.76
N VAL A 709 43.10 36.81 -9.77
CA VAL A 709 43.58 35.43 -9.94
C VAL A 709 42.43 34.63 -10.55
N ASP A 710 42.63 34.17 -11.78
CA ASP A 710 41.74 33.22 -12.43
C ASP A 710 42.31 31.81 -12.31
N ILE A 711 41.46 30.83 -12.02
CA ILE A 711 41.87 29.47 -11.71
C ILE A 711 41.15 28.54 -12.66
N ASP A 712 41.91 27.92 -13.57
CA ASP A 712 41.40 26.86 -14.41
C ASP A 712 41.31 25.57 -13.59
N LEU A 713 40.09 25.30 -13.12
CA LEU A 713 39.82 24.11 -12.35
C LEU A 713 40.14 22.84 -13.12
N TRP A 714 40.15 22.79 -14.46
CA TRP A 714 40.45 21.59 -15.27
C TRP A 714 41.92 21.18 -15.25
N LEU A 715 42.81 22.17 -15.27
CA LEU A 715 44.25 21.98 -15.19
C LEU A 715 44.70 21.76 -13.73
N CYS A 716 43.98 22.34 -12.77
CA CYS A 716 44.35 22.26 -11.36
C CYS A 716 44.28 20.83 -10.82
N VAL A 717 45.41 20.29 -10.34
CA VAL A 717 45.50 19.00 -9.64
C VAL A 717 45.52 19.13 -8.11
N ALA A 718 45.11 20.29 -7.58
CA ALA A 718 45.01 20.57 -6.14
C ALA A 718 46.30 20.23 -5.35
N CYS A 719 47.49 20.45 -5.95
CA CYS A 719 48.77 20.03 -5.37
C CYS A 719 49.22 20.82 -4.14
N ARG A 720 48.44 21.83 -3.69
CA ARG A 720 48.74 22.79 -2.62
C ARG A 720 49.97 23.68 -2.83
N THR A 721 50.68 23.57 -3.96
CA THR A 721 51.92 24.34 -4.20
C THR A 721 51.64 25.85 -4.27
N CYS A 722 50.56 26.26 -4.92
CA CYS A 722 50.13 27.65 -5.03
C CYS A 722 49.76 28.26 -3.66
N VAL A 723 49.07 27.51 -2.81
CA VAL A 723 48.71 27.90 -1.43
C VAL A 723 49.97 28.05 -0.58
N ARG A 724 50.86 27.03 -0.59
CA ARG A 724 52.11 27.04 0.19
C ARG A 724 53.06 28.18 -0.16
N ARG A 725 53.06 28.63 -1.42
CA ARG A 725 53.94 29.68 -1.92
C ARG A 725 53.27 31.05 -2.00
N CYS A 726 52.02 31.19 -1.56
CA CYS A 726 51.32 32.46 -1.55
C CYS A 726 51.84 33.33 -0.39
N PRO A 727 52.48 34.49 -0.66
CA PRO A 727 53.04 35.35 0.38
C PRO A 727 52.01 36.31 1.00
N GLY A 728 50.72 35.98 0.93
CA GLY A 728 49.65 36.80 1.52
C GLY A 728 49.70 36.80 3.06
N PRO A 729 49.08 37.77 3.73
CA PRO A 729 48.96 37.80 5.19
C PRO A 729 48.14 36.61 5.71
N GLU A 730 48.43 36.18 6.94
CA GLU A 730 47.79 35.08 7.71
C GLU A 730 47.13 33.97 6.88
N GLY A 731 47.94 32.99 6.43
CA GLY A 731 47.46 31.80 5.71
C GLY A 731 47.53 31.90 4.19
N GLY A 732 47.76 33.09 3.63
CA GLY A 732 47.86 33.32 2.20
C GLY A 732 46.54 33.83 1.59
N ALA A 733 46.55 34.12 0.29
CA ALA A 733 45.38 34.61 -0.45
C ALA A 733 44.63 33.51 -1.22
N LEU A 734 45.08 32.27 -1.10
CA LEU A 734 44.51 31.10 -1.75
C LEU A 734 44.25 30.05 -0.68
N ASP A 735 43.01 29.60 -0.55
CA ASP A 735 42.63 28.51 0.33
C ASP A 735 42.23 27.29 -0.52
N LEU A 736 42.71 26.09 -0.14
CA LEU A 736 42.34 24.86 -0.82
C LEU A 736 41.38 24.05 0.05
N GLU A 737 40.13 23.94 -0.39
CA GLU A 737 39.13 23.05 0.17
C GLU A 737 39.19 21.69 -0.54
N LEU A 738 39.40 20.61 0.21
CA LEU A 738 39.37 19.23 -0.32
C LEU A 738 37.93 18.71 -0.42
N LYS A 739 37.06 19.47 -1.09
CA LYS A 739 35.67 19.10 -1.36
C LYS A 739 35.45 18.96 -2.85
N TRP A 740 34.62 17.98 -3.22
CA TRP A 740 34.28 17.73 -4.61
C TRP A 740 32.88 18.22 -4.92
N ASN A 741 32.76 19.27 -5.72
CA ASN A 741 31.48 19.73 -6.26
C ASN A 741 31.14 18.94 -7.52
N LEU A 742 30.48 17.81 -7.30
CA LEU A 742 30.01 16.88 -8.32
C LEU A 742 29.01 17.53 -9.30
N PRO A 743 28.01 18.29 -8.82
CA PRO A 743 27.04 18.96 -9.69
C PRO A 743 27.69 19.89 -10.73
N ASP A 744 28.58 20.80 -10.32
CA ASP A 744 29.21 21.77 -11.21
C ASP A 744 30.09 21.09 -12.26
N VAL A 745 30.81 20.04 -11.86
CA VAL A 745 31.66 19.26 -12.77
C VAL A 745 30.80 18.58 -13.85
N VAL A 746 29.69 17.96 -13.47
CA VAL A 746 28.80 17.27 -14.42
C VAL A 746 27.99 18.26 -15.26
N GLN A 747 27.59 19.40 -14.70
CA GLN A 747 26.87 20.45 -15.40
C GLN A 747 27.74 21.16 -16.45
N GLN A 748 29.00 21.45 -16.12
CA GLN A 748 29.95 21.99 -17.10
C GLN A 748 30.26 20.99 -18.23
N ILE A 749 30.31 19.69 -17.93
CA ILE A 749 30.44 18.62 -18.94
C ILE A 749 29.24 18.62 -19.89
N LYS A 750 28.01 18.75 -19.39
CA LYS A 750 26.82 18.86 -20.25
C LYS A 750 26.77 20.17 -21.04
N SER A 751 27.23 21.28 -20.48
CA SER A 751 27.22 22.59 -21.14
C SER A 751 28.22 22.73 -22.30
N LYS A 752 29.26 21.88 -22.33
CA LYS A 752 30.29 21.83 -23.38
C LYS A 752 30.20 20.56 -24.25
N ALA A 753 29.15 19.75 -24.07
CA ALA A 753 28.78 18.64 -24.96
C ALA A 753 27.90 19.15 -26.10
#